data_AF-A0AA46A3T2-F1
#
_entry.id   AF-A0AA46A3T2-F1
#
_cell.length_a   1.000
_cell.length_b   1.000
_cell.length_c   1.000
_cell.angle_alpha   90.00
_cell.angle_beta   90.00
_cell.angle_gamma   90.00
#
_symmetry.space_group_name_H-M   'P 1'
#
loop_
_entity.id
_entity.type
_entity.pdbx_description
1 polymer ?
#
loop_
_entity_poly.entity_id
_entity_poly.type
_entity_poly.pdbx_seq_one_letter_code
_entity_poly.pdbx_strand_id
1 'polypeptide(L)'
;MSPETRVLRQAVETLAFEGVLRPIRGGWIVGGLIIRAAHHVQASGRVRLLGDPRQEGGRPLTAEALGRGLRAAGLNPSALLEGMQRSAEFLRAAGPLRPNRLALTGLALEAALIEGHPYHPCFKSRIGFSDDDNAAFGPEAAAPIQPLWLAVDPELVHAEGGDIAKGFAPPGSIPVHPWQWRQLSGEPAIRHLLAEGRLRLLDRTGPEMQATASLRTLAPRNGGDHLKLSLGVGVTSSVRNLVPWSVAVAPAISDWLRRVVDNDPELAALTILPEHSAVIVARGLLGGQLAAIRRSAPPEDAVPVSALSLTEPDGRPLIADWLRRHGTEAWLSQFLHILRPVWLLMTRHGIGLEAHGQNLLIRHDNGWPTGLIARDFSESLEYVPDYLSDPDLLPDLAAIDPGFRDAPDGLYHRMGAATDLRDLVMDCLIVHVLSDLADLLHRSNYLPESRFWQLVRDTVLNAPGFAMDDPLIPAESLTARLLDTAESSHPVPNPLGKPDPMSDPMPAFRIDDRLIEPATLDLPDLLPGSDPATRRIALYLGDKADCLGQILRLRAAGASCYPIHPETPREQALDLARRAGCDSFAEASGLIELGQSAPKTPGGVLIQMSSGTTGAPKVIARSWAQIETEIAAYIRAFPEPAEMTPVIAAPITHSYGLIPGVLVGQARGHVPVVLDSTNPKTILRHLGNIEHPLLYAAPPLLHVLARLAGKGGLHAVMSSGTVLPQPWFDSIRGATQHLFQQYGCSEAGCVAIAAAPNYPEDMGAPLPHIRLSAGQSDPAPVMIETADAMIDTGDLGVIDARGHLIFAGRAAEVIDVAGINVYPAEIETAAMSCTGLRDAVAFAIPDPAATQRPALAYAGEVSEAELDAHLAARLSPRQRPARLIRLAALPRGANGKIARRDLAANLLEAAQ
;
A
#
# COMPACT_ATOMS: atom_id res chain seq x y z
N MET A 1 -1.59 -18.75 -19.77
CA MET A 1 -2.64 -17.73 -19.97
C MET A 1 -2.73 -17.42 -21.45
N SER A 2 -3.92 -17.25 -22.05
CA SER A 2 -4.01 -16.84 -23.45
C SER A 2 -3.63 -15.36 -23.63
N PRO A 3 -3.14 -14.94 -24.82
CA PRO A 3 -2.85 -13.53 -25.10
C PRO A 3 -4.03 -12.58 -24.85
N GLU A 4 -5.25 -12.99 -25.17
CA GLU A 4 -6.47 -12.18 -25.03
C GLU A 4 -6.81 -11.93 -23.56
N THR A 5 -6.69 -12.97 -22.73
CA THR A 5 -6.89 -12.85 -21.29
C THR A 5 -5.82 -11.94 -20.69
N ARG A 6 -4.57 -12.03 -21.15
CA ARG A 6 -3.49 -11.16 -20.67
C ARG A 6 -3.76 -9.68 -20.97
N VAL A 7 -4.04 -9.33 -22.22
CA VAL A 7 -4.29 -7.91 -22.61
C VAL A 7 -5.51 -7.36 -21.86
N LEU A 8 -6.55 -8.17 -21.65
CA LEU A 8 -7.74 -7.75 -20.92
C LEU A 8 -7.46 -7.53 -19.43
N ARG A 9 -6.66 -8.40 -18.81
CA ARG A 9 -6.25 -8.22 -17.41
C ARG A 9 -5.43 -6.94 -17.23
N GLN A 10 -4.43 -6.73 -18.09
CA GLN A 10 -3.64 -5.50 -18.07
C GLN A 10 -4.51 -4.27 -18.31
N ALA A 11 -5.50 -4.32 -19.21
CA ALA A 11 -6.42 -3.21 -19.43
C ALA A 11 -7.24 -2.89 -18.17
N VAL A 12 -7.72 -3.89 -17.44
CA VAL A 12 -8.43 -3.66 -16.16
C VAL A 12 -7.48 -3.11 -15.09
N GLU A 13 -6.28 -3.66 -14.95
CA GLU A 13 -5.28 -3.19 -13.98
C GLU A 13 -4.90 -1.73 -14.22
N THR A 14 -4.59 -1.37 -15.46
CA THR A 14 -4.19 -0.01 -15.85
C THR A 14 -5.34 0.99 -15.74
N LEU A 15 -6.53 0.67 -16.25
CA LEU A 15 -7.68 1.57 -16.14
C LEU A 15 -8.14 1.75 -14.68
N ALA A 16 -7.96 0.74 -13.82
CA ALA A 16 -8.21 0.87 -12.39
C ALA A 16 -7.17 1.75 -11.69
N PHE A 17 -5.89 1.55 -12.02
CA PHE A 17 -4.78 2.33 -11.49
C PHE A 17 -4.88 3.82 -11.87
N GLU A 18 -5.17 4.09 -13.15
CA GLU A 18 -5.31 5.44 -13.71
C GLU A 18 -6.65 6.13 -13.33
N GLY A 19 -7.46 5.52 -12.46
CA GLY A 19 -8.71 6.11 -11.96
C GLY A 19 -9.88 6.13 -12.95
N VAL A 20 -9.73 5.57 -14.15
CA VAL A 20 -10.80 5.47 -15.16
C VAL A 20 -11.93 4.54 -14.68
N LEU A 21 -11.58 3.46 -13.99
CA LEU A 21 -12.56 2.57 -13.36
C LEU A 21 -12.82 3.01 -11.92
N ARG A 22 -14.09 3.29 -11.59
CA ARG A 22 -14.45 3.68 -10.23
C ARG A 22 -14.45 2.46 -9.29
N PRO A 23 -13.75 2.51 -8.14
CA PRO A 23 -13.72 1.38 -7.21
C PRO A 23 -15.07 1.12 -6.54
N ILE A 24 -15.38 -0.15 -6.32
CA ILE A 24 -16.51 -0.66 -5.53
C ILE A 24 -16.03 -1.84 -4.67
N ARG A 25 -16.83 -2.30 -3.70
CA ARG A 25 -16.46 -3.44 -2.86
C ARG A 25 -16.13 -4.68 -3.72
N GLY A 26 -14.88 -5.12 -3.76
CA GLY A 26 -14.47 -6.33 -4.50
C GLY A 26 -14.36 -6.16 -6.03
N GLY A 27 -14.18 -4.94 -6.53
CA GLY A 27 -13.92 -4.70 -7.94
C GLY A 27 -14.14 -3.24 -8.36
N TRP A 28 -14.60 -3.02 -9.60
CA TRP A 28 -14.78 -1.69 -10.17
C TRP A 28 -16.07 -1.58 -11.00
N ILE A 29 -16.47 -0.34 -11.31
CA ILE A 29 -17.60 -0.02 -12.18
C ILE A 29 -17.23 1.05 -13.22
N VAL A 30 -17.75 0.90 -14.45
CA VAL A 30 -17.63 1.90 -15.52
C VAL A 30 -18.86 1.87 -16.43
N GLY A 31 -19.55 3.01 -16.61
CA GLY A 31 -20.74 3.11 -17.47
C GLY A 31 -21.81 2.04 -17.19
N GLY A 32 -21.99 1.64 -15.93
CA GLY A 32 -22.90 0.58 -15.51
C GLY A 32 -22.35 -0.86 -15.61
N LEU A 33 -21.21 -1.09 -16.25
CA LEU A 33 -20.52 -2.38 -16.23
C LEU A 33 -19.82 -2.59 -14.89
N ILE A 34 -20.23 -3.62 -14.15
CA ILE A 34 -19.58 -4.06 -12.91
C ILE A 34 -18.54 -5.14 -13.23
N ILE A 35 -17.30 -4.89 -12.82
CA ILE A 35 -16.15 -5.79 -12.95
C ILE A 35 -15.77 -6.30 -11.56
N ARG A 36 -15.73 -7.61 -11.37
CA ARG A 36 -15.34 -8.31 -10.13
C ARG A 36 -14.02 -9.03 -10.35
N ALA A 37 -13.04 -8.78 -9.50
CA ALA A 37 -11.78 -9.51 -9.49
C ALA A 37 -11.14 -9.44 -8.10
N ALA A 38 -10.60 -10.57 -7.64
CA ALA A 38 -9.67 -10.54 -6.50
C ALA A 38 -8.41 -9.78 -6.93
N HIS A 39 -7.94 -8.87 -6.09
CA HIS A 39 -6.84 -7.98 -6.44
C HIS A 39 -6.02 -7.61 -5.21
N HIS A 40 -4.79 -7.20 -5.47
CA HIS A 40 -3.87 -6.56 -4.54
C HIS A 40 -3.59 -5.14 -5.05
N VAL A 41 -3.47 -4.18 -4.13
CA VAL A 41 -3.04 -2.82 -4.44
C VAL A 41 -1.68 -2.63 -3.80
N GLN A 42 -0.67 -2.39 -4.63
CA GLN A 42 0.71 -2.21 -4.20
C GLN A 42 0.90 -0.90 -3.44
N ALA A 43 2.04 -0.75 -2.75
CA ALA A 43 2.42 0.48 -2.05
C ALA A 43 2.58 1.68 -3.00
N SER A 44 2.82 1.43 -4.29
CA SER A 44 2.82 2.45 -5.35
C SER A 44 1.43 2.75 -5.93
N GLY A 45 0.36 2.17 -5.36
CA GLY A 45 -1.01 2.24 -5.89
C GLY A 45 -1.29 1.29 -7.06
N ARG A 46 -0.28 0.67 -7.66
CA ARG A 46 -0.45 -0.26 -8.80
C ARG A 46 -1.43 -1.38 -8.44
N VAL A 47 -2.40 -1.61 -9.33
CA VAL A 47 -3.38 -2.70 -9.18
C VAL A 47 -2.83 -3.99 -9.79
N ARG A 48 -2.99 -5.10 -9.07
CA ARG A 48 -2.59 -6.46 -9.48
C ARG A 48 -3.75 -7.42 -9.31
N LEU A 49 -4.23 -8.01 -10.41
CA LEU A 49 -5.31 -8.98 -10.33
C LEU A 49 -4.78 -10.35 -9.90
N LEU A 50 -5.39 -10.95 -8.88
CA LEU A 50 -5.06 -12.30 -8.39
C LEU A 50 -5.80 -13.40 -9.16
N GLY A 51 -6.84 -13.03 -9.92
CA GLY A 51 -7.63 -13.93 -10.75
C GLY A 51 -8.23 -13.20 -11.93
N ASP A 52 -8.85 -13.92 -12.87
CA ASP A 52 -9.38 -13.31 -14.09
C ASP A 52 -10.61 -12.45 -13.81
N PRO A 53 -10.70 -11.24 -14.41
CA PRO A 53 -11.82 -10.34 -14.17
C PRO A 53 -13.12 -10.90 -14.73
N ARG A 54 -14.20 -10.72 -13.98
CA ARG A 54 -15.55 -11.20 -14.29
C ARG A 54 -16.56 -10.06 -14.27
N GLN A 55 -17.63 -10.19 -15.03
CA GLN A 55 -18.81 -9.34 -14.96
C GLN A 55 -19.68 -9.74 -13.75
N GLU A 56 -20.62 -8.88 -13.40
CA GLU A 56 -21.68 -9.23 -12.45
C GLU A 56 -22.43 -10.52 -12.88
N GLY A 57 -22.73 -11.37 -11.89
CA GLY A 57 -23.23 -12.72 -12.12
C GLY A 57 -22.16 -13.76 -12.48
N GLY A 58 -20.87 -13.40 -12.43
CA GLY A 58 -19.75 -14.35 -12.53
C GLY A 58 -19.32 -14.74 -13.95
N ARG A 59 -19.88 -14.11 -14.98
CA ARG A 59 -19.47 -14.33 -16.39
C ARG A 59 -18.07 -13.77 -16.64
N PRO A 60 -17.22 -14.38 -17.48
CA PRO A 60 -15.93 -13.78 -17.85
C PRO A 60 -16.10 -12.37 -18.43
N LEU A 61 -15.18 -11.46 -18.11
CA LEU A 61 -15.11 -10.16 -18.79
C LEU A 61 -14.67 -10.38 -20.24
N THR A 62 -15.18 -9.57 -21.17
CA THR A 62 -14.75 -9.54 -22.58
C THR A 62 -14.34 -8.13 -22.97
N ALA A 63 -13.47 -8.00 -23.97
CA ALA A 63 -13.08 -6.70 -24.52
C ALA A 63 -14.29 -5.90 -25.04
N GLU A 64 -15.27 -6.59 -25.64
CA GLU A 64 -16.53 -5.98 -26.08
C GLU A 64 -17.36 -5.42 -24.92
N ALA A 65 -17.47 -6.17 -23.81
CA ALA A 65 -18.18 -5.70 -22.62
C ALA A 65 -17.50 -4.47 -22.01
N LEU A 66 -16.17 -4.53 -21.86
CA LEU A 66 -15.36 -3.39 -21.40
C LEU A 66 -15.56 -2.17 -22.32
N GLY A 67 -15.50 -2.36 -23.63
CA GLY A 67 -15.74 -1.32 -24.63
C GLY A 67 -17.12 -0.68 -24.50
N ARG A 68 -18.19 -1.47 -24.31
CA ARG A 68 -19.54 -0.94 -24.06
C ARG A 68 -19.61 -0.12 -22.77
N GLY A 69 -19.00 -0.60 -21.69
CA GLY A 69 -18.93 0.13 -20.42
C GLY A 69 -18.22 1.47 -20.55
N LEU A 70 -17.06 1.50 -21.22
CA LEU A 70 -16.30 2.73 -21.49
C LEU A 70 -17.10 3.73 -22.34
N ARG A 71 -17.76 3.28 -23.43
CA ARG A 71 -18.63 4.14 -24.24
C ARG A 71 -19.81 4.69 -23.45
N ALA A 72 -20.43 3.87 -22.60
CA ALA A 72 -21.51 4.31 -21.72
C ALA A 72 -21.05 5.32 -20.65
N ALA A 73 -19.75 5.35 -20.34
CA ALA A 73 -19.14 6.38 -19.49
C ALA A 73 -18.71 7.65 -20.27
N GLY A 74 -18.96 7.73 -21.58
CA GLY A 74 -18.62 8.87 -22.42
C GLY A 74 -17.19 8.86 -22.99
N LEU A 75 -16.48 7.73 -22.90
CA LEU A 75 -15.10 7.58 -23.37
C LEU A 75 -15.03 6.94 -24.76
N ASN A 76 -13.93 7.14 -25.51
CA ASN A 76 -13.72 6.53 -26.82
C ASN A 76 -12.72 5.35 -26.76
N PRO A 77 -13.16 4.10 -26.59
CA PRO A 77 -12.25 2.96 -26.43
C PRO A 77 -11.66 2.42 -27.74
N SER A 78 -11.86 3.09 -28.88
CA SER A 78 -11.58 2.48 -30.19
C SER A 78 -10.10 2.15 -30.39
N ALA A 79 -9.20 3.10 -30.06
CA ALA A 79 -7.75 2.89 -30.15
C ALA A 79 -7.25 1.84 -29.14
N LEU A 80 -7.78 1.87 -27.91
CA LEU A 80 -7.47 0.86 -26.89
C LEU A 80 -7.83 -0.55 -27.35
N LEU A 81 -9.06 -0.74 -27.84
CA LEU A 81 -9.56 -2.07 -28.25
C LEU A 81 -8.79 -2.61 -29.47
N GLU A 82 -8.50 -1.76 -30.46
CA GLU A 82 -7.67 -2.12 -31.61
C GLU A 82 -6.26 -2.51 -31.15
N GLY A 83 -5.62 -1.68 -30.32
CA GLY A 83 -4.28 -1.96 -29.81
C GLY A 83 -4.19 -3.23 -28.96
N MET A 84 -5.22 -3.52 -28.15
CA MET A 84 -5.33 -4.77 -27.38
C MET A 84 -5.45 -5.99 -28.30
N GLN A 85 -6.33 -5.93 -29.30
CA GLN A 85 -6.52 -7.01 -30.26
C GLN A 85 -5.19 -7.33 -30.99
N ARG A 86 -4.55 -6.30 -31.53
CA ARG A 86 -3.27 -6.43 -32.24
C ARG A 86 -2.16 -6.97 -31.36
N SER A 87 -2.09 -6.52 -30.10
CA SER A 87 -1.10 -7.04 -29.15
C SER A 87 -1.31 -8.52 -28.85
N ALA A 88 -2.57 -8.98 -28.73
CA ALA A 88 -2.88 -10.39 -28.54
C ALA A 88 -2.51 -11.23 -29.77
N GLU A 89 -2.83 -10.75 -30.98
CA GLU A 89 -2.48 -11.39 -32.25
C GLU A 89 -0.97 -11.56 -32.40
N PHE A 90 -0.19 -10.50 -32.19
CA PHE A 90 1.26 -10.54 -32.35
C PHE A 90 1.99 -11.26 -31.22
N LEU A 91 1.45 -11.25 -30.00
CA LEU A 91 1.96 -12.14 -28.95
C LEU A 91 1.70 -13.62 -29.30
N ARG A 92 0.54 -13.93 -29.90
CA ARG A 92 0.26 -15.30 -30.37
C ARG A 92 1.21 -15.72 -31.49
N ALA A 93 1.46 -14.83 -32.45
CA ALA A 93 2.38 -15.06 -33.56
C ALA A 93 3.83 -15.27 -33.11
N ALA A 94 4.25 -14.61 -32.02
CA ALA A 94 5.57 -14.81 -31.43
C ALA A 94 5.78 -16.21 -30.83
N GLY A 95 4.68 -16.95 -30.59
CA GLY A 95 4.72 -18.32 -30.09
C GLY A 95 4.90 -18.43 -28.57
N PRO A 96 5.15 -19.65 -28.05
CA PRO A 96 5.34 -19.86 -26.62
C PRO A 96 6.67 -19.29 -26.13
N LEU A 97 6.73 -18.98 -24.83
CA LEU A 97 7.95 -18.59 -24.16
C LEU A 97 9.02 -19.68 -24.28
N ARG A 98 10.24 -19.27 -24.65
CA ARG A 98 11.42 -20.15 -24.65
C ARG A 98 11.88 -20.34 -23.19
N PRO A 99 12.26 -21.56 -22.76
CA PRO A 99 12.85 -21.75 -21.43
C PRO A 99 14.33 -21.33 -21.41
N ASN A 100 14.87 -21.05 -20.22
CA ASN A 100 16.29 -20.76 -19.97
C ASN A 100 16.82 -19.59 -20.80
N ARG A 101 16.07 -18.48 -20.81
CA ARG A 101 16.36 -17.36 -21.71
C ARG A 101 17.63 -16.61 -21.35
N LEU A 102 18.00 -16.57 -20.07
CA LEU A 102 19.26 -15.96 -19.62
C LEU A 102 20.52 -16.75 -20.02
N ALA A 103 20.39 -17.92 -20.67
CA ALA A 103 21.50 -18.57 -21.36
C ALA A 103 21.78 -17.98 -22.75
N LEU A 104 20.88 -17.13 -23.27
CA LEU A 104 21.07 -16.37 -24.50
C LEU A 104 21.74 -15.03 -24.18
N THR A 105 22.40 -14.45 -25.17
CA THR A 105 23.08 -13.15 -25.08
C THR A 105 22.63 -12.22 -26.20
N GLY A 106 22.84 -10.91 -26.01
CA GLY A 106 22.63 -9.87 -27.01
C GLY A 106 21.26 -9.94 -27.68
N LEU A 107 21.27 -9.90 -29.02
CA LEU A 107 20.07 -9.89 -29.85
C LEU A 107 19.24 -11.18 -29.73
N ALA A 108 19.86 -12.31 -29.38
CA ALA A 108 19.14 -13.56 -29.18
C ALA A 108 18.32 -13.52 -27.88
N LEU A 109 18.87 -12.92 -26.82
CA LEU A 109 18.14 -12.66 -25.59
C LEU A 109 16.99 -11.68 -25.84
N GLU A 110 17.27 -10.51 -26.43
CA GLU A 110 16.22 -9.50 -26.71
C GLU A 110 15.07 -10.09 -27.55
N ALA A 111 15.36 -10.88 -28.59
CA ALA A 111 14.34 -11.54 -29.41
C ALA A 111 13.52 -12.59 -28.66
N ALA A 112 14.07 -13.18 -27.60
CA ALA A 112 13.38 -14.16 -26.77
C ALA A 112 12.49 -13.54 -25.67
N LEU A 113 12.64 -12.23 -25.39
CA LEU A 113 11.80 -11.47 -24.47
C LEU A 113 10.52 -11.00 -25.18
N ILE A 114 9.65 -11.95 -25.50
CA ILE A 114 8.45 -11.71 -26.32
C ILE A 114 7.29 -11.10 -25.54
N GLU A 115 7.42 -10.80 -24.25
CA GLU A 115 6.32 -10.36 -23.42
C GLU A 115 5.90 -8.91 -23.67
N GLY A 116 6.82 -8.05 -24.13
CA GLY A 116 6.58 -6.60 -24.23
C GLY A 116 6.38 -5.94 -22.86
N HIS A 117 5.77 -4.76 -22.86
CA HIS A 117 5.58 -3.94 -21.66
C HIS A 117 4.70 -4.64 -20.59
N PRO A 118 5.14 -4.73 -19.32
CA PRO A 118 4.40 -5.39 -18.24
C PRO A 118 3.14 -4.62 -17.80
N TYR A 119 3.16 -3.28 -17.87
CA TYR A 119 2.02 -2.41 -17.59
C TYR A 119 1.03 -2.24 -18.77
N HIS A 120 1.48 -1.67 -19.89
CA HIS A 120 0.60 -1.17 -20.95
C HIS A 120 -0.17 -2.29 -21.69
N PRO A 121 -1.51 -2.25 -21.85
CA PRO A 121 -2.28 -3.32 -22.48
C PRO A 121 -2.06 -3.48 -24.00
N CYS A 122 -1.72 -2.38 -24.69
CA CYS A 122 -1.37 -2.40 -26.13
C CYS A 122 0.15 -2.50 -26.39
N PHE A 123 0.85 -3.33 -25.61
CA PHE A 123 2.33 -3.46 -25.64
C PHE A 123 2.93 -3.93 -26.98
N LYS A 124 2.12 -4.47 -27.89
CA LYS A 124 2.51 -4.95 -29.23
C LYS A 124 1.52 -4.51 -30.31
N SER A 125 0.90 -3.34 -30.18
CA SER A 125 -0.13 -2.88 -31.12
C SER A 125 0.36 -2.81 -32.58
N ARG A 126 1.57 -2.27 -32.80
CA ARG A 126 2.24 -2.17 -34.12
C ARG A 126 1.26 -1.72 -35.22
N ILE A 127 0.49 -0.68 -34.93
CA ILE A 127 -0.50 -0.11 -35.84
C ILE A 127 0.20 0.34 -37.12
N GLY A 128 -0.21 -0.22 -38.25
CA GLY A 128 0.40 -0.03 -39.57
C GLY A 128 1.10 -1.27 -40.13
N PHE A 129 1.54 -2.22 -39.31
CA PHE A 129 2.09 -3.50 -39.81
C PHE A 129 0.98 -4.45 -40.26
N SER A 130 1.19 -5.16 -41.36
CA SER A 130 0.49 -6.43 -41.63
C SER A 130 1.11 -7.59 -40.86
N ASP A 131 0.52 -8.78 -40.96
CA ASP A 131 1.11 -9.99 -40.38
C ASP A 131 2.45 -10.35 -41.04
N ASP A 132 2.56 -10.15 -42.36
CA ASP A 132 3.82 -10.32 -43.11
C ASP A 132 4.87 -9.28 -42.70
N ASP A 133 4.46 -8.02 -42.49
CA ASP A 133 5.37 -6.99 -41.98
C ASP A 133 5.87 -7.35 -40.58
N ASN A 134 5.00 -7.87 -39.72
CA ASN A 134 5.39 -8.31 -38.38
C ASN A 134 6.38 -9.49 -38.43
N ALA A 135 6.19 -10.44 -39.36
CA ALA A 135 7.13 -11.53 -39.56
C ALA A 135 8.49 -11.05 -40.11
N ALA A 136 8.48 -10.01 -40.95
CA ALA A 136 9.69 -9.47 -41.57
C ALA A 136 10.47 -8.49 -40.67
N PHE A 137 9.79 -7.70 -39.84
CA PHE A 137 10.39 -6.60 -39.09
C PHE A 137 10.23 -6.69 -37.57
N GLY A 138 9.44 -7.65 -37.06
CA GLY A 138 9.29 -7.88 -35.64
C GLY A 138 10.57 -8.47 -35.00
N PRO A 139 11.02 -8.00 -33.83
CA PRO A 139 12.23 -8.49 -33.19
C PRO A 139 12.17 -9.98 -32.83
N GLU A 140 10.99 -10.51 -32.57
CA GLU A 140 10.78 -11.92 -32.15
C GLU A 140 11.08 -12.91 -33.27
N ALA A 141 10.88 -12.50 -34.52
CA ALA A 141 11.19 -13.31 -35.69
C ALA A 141 12.70 -13.39 -35.96
N ALA A 142 13.47 -12.43 -35.42
CA ALA A 142 14.90 -12.26 -35.67
C ALA A 142 15.26 -12.27 -37.17
N ALA A 143 14.32 -11.86 -38.03
CA ALA A 143 14.49 -11.85 -39.47
C ALA A 143 15.58 -10.83 -39.88
N PRO A 144 16.41 -11.15 -40.90
CA PRO A 144 17.39 -10.21 -41.40
C PRO A 144 16.71 -9.05 -42.11
N ILE A 145 17.05 -7.82 -41.72
CA ILE A 145 16.58 -6.57 -42.29
C ILE A 145 17.77 -5.87 -42.91
N GLN A 146 17.68 -5.54 -44.19
CA GLN A 146 18.69 -4.72 -44.86
C GLN A 146 18.18 -3.29 -45.03
N PRO A 147 18.77 -2.28 -44.37
CA PRO A 147 18.36 -0.90 -44.57
C PRO A 147 18.64 -0.46 -46.02
N LEU A 148 17.77 0.39 -46.54
CA LEU A 148 17.97 1.03 -47.85
C LEU A 148 18.79 2.31 -47.67
N TRP A 149 19.43 2.78 -48.74
CA TRP A 149 20.29 3.96 -48.71
C TRP A 149 19.86 4.98 -49.74
N LEU A 150 19.79 6.24 -49.32
CA LEU A 150 19.44 7.38 -50.15
C LEU A 150 20.67 8.27 -50.37
N ALA A 151 20.89 8.69 -51.61
CA ALA A 151 21.61 9.93 -51.88
C ALA A 151 20.62 11.09 -51.76
N VAL A 152 21.01 12.12 -51.03
CA VAL A 152 20.17 13.26 -50.69
C VAL A 152 20.92 14.54 -51.05
N ASP A 153 20.22 15.49 -51.64
CA ASP A 153 20.70 16.86 -51.82
C ASP A 153 21.15 17.45 -50.48
N PRO A 154 22.41 17.88 -50.33
CA PRO A 154 22.94 18.44 -49.08
C PRO A 154 22.10 19.58 -48.49
N GLU A 155 21.39 20.36 -49.32
CA GLU A 155 20.50 21.43 -48.83
C GLU A 155 19.29 20.92 -48.03
N LEU A 156 18.93 19.65 -48.20
CA LEU A 156 17.85 19.01 -47.45
C LEU A 156 18.35 18.31 -46.18
N VAL A 157 19.66 18.19 -45.99
CA VAL A 157 20.25 17.42 -44.89
C VAL A 157 20.62 18.34 -43.75
N HIS A 158 20.14 18.01 -42.56
CA HIS A 158 20.68 18.53 -41.32
C HIS A 158 21.29 17.37 -40.53
N ALA A 159 22.58 17.45 -40.24
CA ALA A 159 23.34 16.38 -39.59
C ALA A 159 24.23 16.95 -38.48
N GLU A 160 24.43 16.16 -37.44
CA GLU A 160 25.27 16.47 -36.27
C GLU A 160 26.14 15.23 -35.97
N GLY A 161 27.36 15.47 -35.45
CA GLY A 161 28.35 14.44 -35.19
C GLY A 161 29.06 13.87 -36.43
N GLY A 162 29.40 12.57 -36.38
CA GLY A 162 30.09 11.87 -37.46
C GLY A 162 29.20 11.46 -38.66
N ASP A 163 29.80 10.90 -39.70
CA ASP A 163 29.03 10.37 -40.84
C ASP A 163 28.14 9.18 -40.42
N ILE A 164 26.83 9.30 -40.65
CA ILE A 164 25.82 8.27 -40.35
C ILE A 164 26.08 6.96 -41.11
N ALA A 165 26.69 7.05 -42.30
CA ALA A 165 26.97 5.90 -43.16
C ALA A 165 28.27 5.17 -42.78
N LYS A 166 29.06 5.71 -41.85
CA LYS A 166 30.41 5.23 -41.52
C LYS A 166 30.39 3.74 -41.17
N GLY A 167 31.07 2.95 -42.00
CA GLY A 167 31.19 1.50 -41.83
C GLY A 167 30.03 0.68 -42.41
N PHE A 168 29.00 1.32 -42.98
CA PHE A 168 27.82 0.66 -43.53
C PHE A 168 27.62 0.91 -45.02
N ALA A 169 27.87 2.14 -45.49
CA ALA A 169 27.60 2.56 -46.87
C ALA A 169 28.55 3.70 -47.30
N PRO A 170 28.53 4.15 -48.58
CA PRO A 170 29.34 5.27 -49.03
C PRO A 170 29.07 6.54 -48.21
N PRO A 171 30.09 7.38 -47.96
CA PRO A 171 29.91 8.60 -47.20
C PRO A 171 28.82 9.51 -47.74
N GLY A 172 28.05 10.11 -46.84
CA GLY A 172 26.93 11.00 -47.18
C GLY A 172 25.63 10.29 -47.61
N SER A 173 25.59 8.95 -47.57
CA SER A 173 24.35 8.21 -47.80
C SER A 173 23.47 8.19 -46.55
N ILE A 174 22.16 8.34 -46.70
CA ILE A 174 21.22 8.34 -45.56
C ILE A 174 20.49 6.99 -45.47
N PRO A 175 20.51 6.30 -44.33
CA PRO A 175 19.80 5.03 -44.18
C PRO A 175 18.30 5.25 -43.99
N VAL A 176 17.48 4.37 -44.55
CA VAL A 176 16.03 4.36 -44.35
C VAL A 176 15.53 2.94 -44.13
N HIS A 177 14.58 2.77 -43.20
CA HIS A 177 13.97 1.48 -42.94
C HIS A 177 13.15 1.02 -44.16
N PRO A 178 13.26 -0.24 -44.63
CA PRO A 178 12.56 -0.69 -45.84
C PRO A 178 11.04 -0.51 -45.79
N TRP A 179 10.43 -0.80 -44.63
CA TRP A 179 9.01 -0.54 -44.41
C TRP A 179 8.69 0.95 -44.52
N GLN A 180 9.50 1.83 -43.92
CA GLN A 180 9.28 3.28 -43.96
C GLN A 180 9.35 3.81 -45.39
N TRP A 181 10.34 3.36 -46.16
CA TRP A 181 10.47 3.75 -47.57
C TRP A 181 9.27 3.30 -48.41
N ARG A 182 8.75 2.09 -48.18
CA ARG A 182 7.55 1.60 -48.86
C ARG A 182 6.34 2.50 -48.61
N GLN A 183 6.17 3.02 -47.39
CA GLN A 183 5.12 4.00 -47.09
C GLN A 183 5.41 5.37 -47.74
N LEU A 184 6.63 5.87 -47.59
CA LEU A 184 7.00 7.22 -48.02
C LEU A 184 7.14 7.39 -49.53
N SER A 185 7.56 6.36 -50.26
CA SER A 185 7.82 6.46 -51.72
C SER A 185 6.58 6.87 -52.53
N GLY A 186 5.39 6.62 -51.98
CA GLY A 186 4.11 7.06 -52.55
C GLY A 186 3.72 8.49 -52.19
N GLU A 187 4.33 9.13 -51.20
CA GLU A 187 3.93 10.46 -50.73
C GLU A 187 4.25 11.55 -51.78
N PRO A 188 3.34 12.52 -52.04
CA PRO A 188 3.55 13.57 -53.03
C PRO A 188 4.85 14.34 -52.84
N ALA A 189 5.21 14.65 -51.59
CA ALA A 189 6.45 15.34 -51.22
C ALA A 189 7.69 14.55 -51.66
N ILE A 190 7.73 13.24 -51.41
CA ILE A 190 8.85 12.38 -51.79
C ILE A 190 8.93 12.22 -53.31
N ARG A 191 7.79 12.01 -53.99
CA ARG A 191 7.75 11.92 -55.46
C ARG A 191 8.27 13.18 -56.14
N HIS A 192 7.95 14.35 -55.59
CA HIS A 192 8.44 15.62 -56.08
C HIS A 192 9.97 15.71 -55.95
N LEU A 193 10.52 15.41 -54.77
CA LEU A 193 11.96 15.42 -54.53
C LEU A 193 12.73 14.40 -55.40
N LEU A 194 12.14 13.23 -55.65
CA LEU A 194 12.69 12.23 -56.57
C LEU A 194 12.71 12.73 -58.03
N ALA A 195 11.62 13.38 -58.47
CA ALA A 195 11.52 13.92 -59.84
C ALA A 195 12.51 15.05 -60.10
N GLU A 196 12.82 15.85 -59.07
CA GLU A 196 13.84 16.90 -59.13
C GLU A 196 15.28 16.35 -58.99
N GLY A 197 15.46 15.05 -58.73
CA GLY A 197 16.77 14.44 -58.51
C GLY A 197 17.42 14.81 -57.16
N ARG A 198 16.66 15.43 -56.25
CA ARG A 198 17.11 15.83 -54.91
C ARG A 198 17.11 14.68 -53.92
N LEU A 199 16.37 13.61 -54.23
CA LEU A 199 16.47 12.30 -53.58
C LEU A 199 16.76 11.26 -54.65
N ARG A 200 17.59 10.27 -54.31
CA ARG A 200 17.83 9.10 -55.16
C ARG A 200 18.07 7.85 -54.32
N LEU A 201 17.27 6.81 -54.53
CA LEU A 201 17.52 5.49 -53.95
C LEU A 201 18.77 4.88 -54.61
N LEU A 202 19.71 4.42 -53.77
CA LEU A 202 20.92 3.76 -54.26
C LEU A 202 20.63 2.29 -54.56
N ASP A 203 21.22 1.78 -55.64
CA ASP A 203 21.16 0.35 -56.03
C ASP A 203 22.12 -0.49 -55.19
N ARG A 204 21.96 -0.39 -53.86
CA ARG A 204 22.70 -1.16 -52.86
C ARG A 204 21.94 -1.17 -51.55
N THR A 205 22.03 -2.28 -50.84
CA THR A 205 21.49 -2.44 -49.49
C THR A 205 22.61 -2.40 -48.45
N GLY A 206 22.26 -2.04 -47.20
CA GLY A 206 23.19 -2.13 -46.06
C GLY A 206 23.47 -3.58 -45.65
N PRO A 207 24.33 -3.81 -44.64
CA PRO A 207 24.53 -5.16 -44.13
C PRO A 207 23.24 -5.72 -43.53
N GLU A 208 23.17 -7.04 -43.36
CA GLU A 208 22.07 -7.67 -42.64
C GLU A 208 22.07 -7.24 -41.17
N MET A 209 20.95 -6.66 -40.75
CA MET A 209 20.71 -6.22 -39.38
C MET A 209 19.48 -6.94 -38.81
N GLN A 210 19.27 -6.81 -37.51
CA GLN A 210 18.09 -7.32 -36.81
C GLN A 210 17.44 -6.19 -36.03
N ALA A 211 16.10 -6.16 -36.00
CA ALA A 211 15.37 -5.25 -35.12
C ALA A 211 15.60 -5.60 -33.64
N THR A 212 15.89 -4.58 -32.85
CA THR A 212 15.87 -4.66 -31.37
C THR A 212 14.44 -4.57 -30.84
N ALA A 213 14.26 -4.67 -29.51
CA ALA A 213 12.95 -4.49 -28.87
C ALA A 213 12.23 -3.17 -29.23
N SER A 214 12.96 -2.13 -29.65
CA SER A 214 12.41 -0.84 -30.09
C SER A 214 11.74 -0.86 -31.47
N LEU A 215 11.84 -1.97 -32.23
CA LEU A 215 11.48 -2.13 -33.66
C LEU A 215 12.32 -1.29 -34.62
N ARG A 216 12.45 0.01 -34.33
CA ARG A 216 13.06 1.00 -35.22
C ARG A 216 14.59 1.07 -35.13
N THR A 217 15.17 0.45 -34.11
CA THR A 217 16.63 0.33 -34.00
C THR A 217 17.10 -1.00 -34.54
N LEU A 218 17.92 -0.94 -35.58
CA LEU A 218 18.53 -2.07 -36.27
C LEU A 218 19.97 -2.28 -35.77
N ALA A 219 20.27 -3.51 -35.38
CA ALA A 219 21.59 -3.91 -34.90
C ALA A 219 22.27 -4.82 -35.94
N PRO A 220 23.53 -4.56 -36.34
CA PRO A 220 24.26 -5.45 -37.24
C PRO A 220 24.47 -6.83 -36.61
N ARG A 221 24.28 -7.90 -37.39
CA ARG A 221 24.46 -9.28 -36.89
C ARG A 221 25.89 -9.62 -36.49
N ASN A 222 26.88 -8.92 -37.04
CA ASN A 222 28.30 -9.14 -36.79
C ASN A 222 28.91 -8.12 -35.80
N GLY A 223 28.07 -7.44 -35.01
CA GLY A 223 28.48 -6.39 -34.08
C GLY A 223 28.78 -5.04 -34.75
N GLY A 224 28.97 -4.02 -33.92
CA GLY A 224 29.14 -2.63 -34.32
C GLY A 224 27.94 -1.75 -33.96
N ASP A 225 28.00 -0.48 -34.34
CA ASP A 225 26.99 0.51 -33.97
C ASP A 225 25.59 0.16 -34.48
N HIS A 226 24.58 0.54 -33.70
CA HIS A 226 23.18 0.38 -34.09
C HIS A 226 22.70 1.60 -34.89
N LEU A 227 21.71 1.37 -35.78
CA LEU A 227 21.01 2.42 -36.51
C LEU A 227 19.57 2.54 -36.01
N LYS A 228 19.24 3.63 -35.33
CA LYS A 228 17.87 4.00 -34.93
C LYS A 228 17.26 4.83 -36.07
N LEU A 229 16.22 4.30 -36.71
CA LEU A 229 15.64 4.85 -37.93
C LEU A 229 14.22 5.38 -37.67
N SER A 230 13.75 6.33 -38.46
CA SER A 230 12.31 6.68 -38.45
C SER A 230 11.46 5.48 -38.89
N LEU A 231 10.39 5.21 -38.12
CA LEU A 231 9.44 4.15 -38.43
C LEU A 231 8.02 4.59 -38.03
N GLY A 232 7.17 4.88 -39.00
CA GLY A 232 5.81 5.41 -38.81
C GLY A 232 4.79 4.42 -38.25
N VAL A 233 5.22 3.46 -37.43
CA VAL A 233 4.38 2.42 -36.82
C VAL A 233 3.94 2.88 -35.44
N GLY A 234 2.65 2.74 -35.13
CA GLY A 234 2.10 3.03 -33.81
C GLY A 234 2.39 1.89 -32.83
N VAL A 235 3.08 2.17 -31.73
CA VAL A 235 3.39 1.20 -30.67
C VAL A 235 3.06 1.84 -29.33
N THR A 236 2.35 1.11 -28.47
CA THR A 236 1.71 1.66 -27.27
C THR A 236 0.81 2.84 -27.62
N SER A 237 1.16 4.06 -27.21
CA SER A 237 0.42 5.30 -27.41
C SER A 237 1.13 6.28 -28.37
N SER A 238 2.22 5.87 -29.03
CA SER A 238 3.02 6.78 -29.86
C SER A 238 3.44 6.19 -31.21
N VAL A 239 3.56 7.05 -32.22
CA VAL A 239 4.12 6.71 -33.54
C VAL A 239 5.64 6.81 -33.48
N ARG A 240 6.35 5.81 -34.01
CA ARG A 240 7.82 5.67 -33.86
C ARG A 240 8.66 6.45 -34.88
N ASN A 241 8.16 7.60 -35.36
CA ASN A 241 8.97 8.59 -36.06
C ASN A 241 9.98 9.22 -35.08
N LEU A 242 11.11 9.73 -35.59
CA LEU A 242 12.09 10.42 -34.75
C LEU A 242 11.73 11.90 -34.64
N VAL A 243 11.74 12.44 -33.43
CA VAL A 243 11.30 13.81 -33.19
C VAL A 243 12.35 14.80 -33.73
N PRO A 244 11.99 15.76 -34.61
CA PRO A 244 12.98 16.55 -35.34
C PRO A 244 13.99 17.33 -34.50
N TRP A 245 13.52 18.00 -33.44
CA TRP A 245 14.40 18.78 -32.55
C TRP A 245 15.33 17.86 -31.76
N SER A 246 14.86 16.67 -31.38
CA SER A 246 15.63 15.68 -30.62
C SER A 246 16.77 15.11 -31.45
N VAL A 247 16.51 14.78 -32.73
CA VAL A 247 17.54 14.29 -33.65
C VAL A 247 18.67 15.30 -33.80
N ALA A 248 18.35 16.60 -33.88
CA ALA A 248 19.35 17.66 -34.07
C ALA A 248 20.36 17.73 -32.92
N VAL A 249 19.95 17.44 -31.69
CA VAL A 249 20.79 17.61 -30.48
C VAL A 249 21.32 16.29 -29.89
N ALA A 250 20.94 15.14 -30.45
CA ALA A 250 21.25 13.83 -29.88
C ALA A 250 22.75 13.58 -29.57
N PRO A 251 23.70 13.92 -30.47
CA PRO A 251 25.12 13.75 -30.19
C PRO A 251 25.62 14.68 -29.07
N ALA A 252 25.21 15.94 -29.08
CA ALA A 252 25.62 16.91 -28.08
C ALA A 252 25.13 16.56 -26.67
N ILE A 253 23.88 16.09 -26.54
CA ILE A 253 23.32 15.61 -25.25
C ILE A 253 24.05 14.36 -24.77
N SER A 254 24.32 13.41 -25.66
CA SER A 254 25.07 12.19 -25.32
C SER A 254 26.47 12.49 -24.80
N ASP A 255 27.19 13.38 -25.48
CA ASP A 255 28.54 13.77 -25.08
C ASP A 255 28.55 14.56 -23.77
N TRP A 256 27.57 15.44 -23.56
CA TRP A 256 27.40 16.15 -22.30
C TRP A 256 27.17 15.19 -21.13
N LEU A 257 26.20 14.29 -21.24
CA LEU A 257 25.87 13.34 -20.18
C LEU A 257 27.05 12.42 -19.87
N ARG A 258 27.77 11.96 -20.89
CA ARG A 258 28.99 11.16 -20.72
C ARG A 258 30.06 11.94 -19.92
N ARG A 259 30.30 13.22 -20.23
CA ARG A 259 31.26 14.04 -19.47
C ARG A 259 30.85 14.24 -18.02
N VAL A 260 29.55 14.43 -17.76
CA VAL A 260 29.03 14.53 -16.38
C VAL A 260 29.32 13.24 -15.60
N VAL A 261 29.01 12.09 -16.19
CA VAL A 261 29.26 10.77 -15.57
C VAL A 261 30.75 10.50 -15.39
N ASP A 262 31.59 10.80 -16.39
CA ASP A 262 33.04 10.59 -16.33
C ASP A 262 33.72 11.47 -15.26
N ASN A 263 33.13 12.63 -14.93
CA ASN A 263 33.68 13.59 -13.97
C ASN A 263 33.27 13.32 -12.50
N ASP A 264 32.28 12.47 -12.23
CA ASP A 264 31.85 12.11 -10.87
C ASP A 264 32.12 10.62 -10.55
N PRO A 265 33.09 10.31 -9.65
CA PRO A 265 33.36 8.94 -9.24
C PRO A 265 32.18 8.20 -8.61
N GLU A 266 31.20 8.88 -8.01
CA GLU A 266 29.98 8.25 -7.47
C GLU A 266 29.04 7.75 -8.58
N LEU A 267 29.22 8.23 -9.82
CA LEU A 267 28.48 7.78 -11.00
C LEU A 267 29.21 6.67 -11.77
N ALA A 268 30.38 6.22 -11.33
CA ALA A 268 31.23 5.29 -12.08
C ALA A 268 30.59 3.92 -12.41
N ALA A 269 29.54 3.53 -11.68
CA ALA A 269 28.77 2.33 -11.99
C ALA A 269 27.85 2.49 -13.22
N LEU A 270 27.58 3.72 -13.67
CA LEU A 270 26.76 4.03 -14.83
C LEU A 270 27.61 4.25 -16.08
N THR A 271 27.22 3.62 -17.18
CA THR A 271 27.81 3.82 -18.51
C THR A 271 26.76 4.36 -19.46
N ILE A 272 27.07 5.46 -20.14
CA ILE A 272 26.23 6.07 -21.17
C ILE A 272 26.56 5.46 -22.52
N LEU A 273 25.56 4.97 -23.26
CA LEU A 273 25.73 4.58 -24.66
C LEU A 273 25.53 5.78 -25.59
N PRO A 274 26.61 6.36 -26.12
CA PRO A 274 26.52 7.60 -26.91
C PRO A 274 25.83 7.42 -28.27
N GLU A 275 25.06 8.44 -28.64
CA GLU A 275 24.47 8.66 -29.96
C GLU A 275 25.39 9.56 -30.79
N HIS A 276 26.53 9.03 -31.27
CA HIS A 276 27.61 9.83 -31.88
C HIS A 276 27.28 10.57 -33.17
N SER A 277 26.19 10.21 -33.85
CA SER A 277 25.75 10.96 -35.02
C SER A 277 24.27 10.85 -35.30
N ALA A 278 23.73 11.91 -35.89
CA ALA A 278 22.32 12.04 -36.20
C ALA A 278 22.12 12.77 -37.53
N VAL A 279 21.05 12.44 -38.24
CA VAL A 279 20.69 13.08 -39.49
C VAL A 279 19.18 13.13 -39.67
N ILE A 280 18.68 14.25 -40.20
CA ILE A 280 17.29 14.45 -40.59
C ILE A 280 17.24 15.07 -41.99
N VAL A 281 16.29 14.59 -42.80
CA VAL A 281 16.15 15.00 -44.20
C VAL A 281 14.85 15.76 -44.40
N ALA A 282 14.94 16.92 -45.05
CA ALA A 282 13.83 17.80 -45.40
C ALA A 282 12.90 18.08 -44.21
N ARG A 283 13.47 18.42 -43.04
CA ARG A 283 12.76 18.60 -41.76
C ARG A 283 11.48 19.43 -41.86
N GLY A 284 11.48 20.53 -42.63
CA GLY A 284 10.32 21.39 -42.79
C GLY A 284 9.17 20.78 -43.61
N LEU A 285 9.47 19.78 -44.46
CA LEU A 285 8.51 19.12 -45.34
C LEU A 285 8.06 17.75 -44.81
N LEU A 286 9.01 16.97 -44.27
CA LEU A 286 8.78 15.58 -43.85
C LEU A 286 8.72 15.41 -42.32
N GLY A 287 8.99 16.47 -41.56
CA GLY A 287 9.14 16.38 -40.11
C GLY A 287 10.13 15.29 -39.74
N GLY A 288 9.68 14.35 -38.92
CA GLY A 288 10.48 13.24 -38.39
C GLY A 288 10.44 11.94 -39.20
N GLN A 289 9.85 11.94 -40.39
CA GLN A 289 9.58 10.71 -41.15
C GLN A 289 10.83 10.14 -41.84
N LEU A 290 11.86 10.95 -42.05
CA LEU A 290 13.13 10.55 -42.67
C LEU A 290 14.31 11.08 -41.84
N ALA A 291 14.66 10.32 -40.80
CA ALA A 291 15.79 10.61 -39.92
C ALA A 291 16.46 9.32 -39.45
N ALA A 292 17.69 9.44 -38.98
CA ALA A 292 18.47 8.36 -38.42
C ALA A 292 19.43 8.85 -37.33
N ILE A 293 19.66 7.99 -36.33
CA ILE A 293 20.65 8.17 -35.27
C ILE A 293 21.55 6.92 -35.25
N ARG A 294 22.86 7.12 -35.19
CA ARG A 294 23.84 6.04 -35.03
C ARG A 294 24.39 6.08 -33.61
N ARG A 295 24.32 4.94 -32.93
CA ARG A 295 24.69 4.81 -31.51
C ARG A 295 25.54 3.59 -31.24
N SER A 296 26.32 3.65 -30.17
CA SER A 296 27.10 2.49 -29.72
C SER A 296 26.20 1.33 -29.28
N ALA A 297 26.65 0.11 -29.58
CA ALA A 297 25.98 -1.12 -29.15
C ALA A 297 26.25 -1.40 -27.66
N PRO A 298 25.28 -1.99 -26.94
CA PRO A 298 25.54 -2.54 -25.62
C PRO A 298 26.48 -3.77 -25.72
N PRO A 299 27.19 -4.11 -24.63
CA PRO A 299 27.87 -5.40 -24.50
C PRO A 299 26.89 -6.57 -24.70
N GLU A 300 27.35 -7.68 -25.30
CA GLU A 300 26.48 -8.84 -25.58
C GLU A 300 25.94 -9.51 -24.32
N ASP A 301 26.68 -9.47 -23.21
CA ASP A 301 26.28 -10.04 -21.93
C ASP A 301 25.38 -9.13 -21.10
N ALA A 302 25.08 -7.92 -21.58
CA ALA A 302 24.20 -7.00 -20.89
C ALA A 302 22.74 -7.48 -20.94
N VAL A 303 22.05 -7.40 -19.80
CA VAL A 303 20.65 -7.83 -19.67
C VAL A 303 19.75 -6.62 -19.46
N PRO A 304 18.68 -6.41 -20.25
CA PRO A 304 17.74 -5.32 -20.01
C PRO A 304 17.11 -5.39 -18.61
N VAL A 305 16.98 -4.25 -17.94
CA VAL A 305 16.35 -4.19 -16.60
C VAL A 305 14.88 -4.65 -16.65
N SER A 306 14.19 -4.44 -17.78
CA SER A 306 12.84 -4.95 -18.00
C SER A 306 12.74 -6.48 -17.94
N ALA A 307 13.84 -7.21 -18.14
CA ALA A 307 13.86 -8.68 -18.03
C ALA A 307 13.73 -9.17 -16.58
N LEU A 308 14.12 -8.35 -15.60
CA LEU A 308 14.20 -8.73 -14.19
C LEU A 308 12.83 -9.03 -13.57
N SER A 309 11.75 -8.44 -14.11
CA SER A 309 10.38 -8.64 -13.67
C SER A 309 9.60 -9.68 -14.51
N LEU A 310 10.28 -10.43 -15.38
CA LEU A 310 9.68 -11.48 -16.20
C LEU A 310 9.77 -12.86 -15.55
N THR A 311 8.99 -13.81 -16.08
CA THR A 311 8.91 -15.20 -15.60
C THR A 311 9.23 -16.20 -16.69
N GLU A 312 9.84 -17.32 -16.34
CA GLU A 312 9.98 -18.49 -17.20
C GLU A 312 8.64 -19.20 -17.50
N PRO A 313 8.57 -20.09 -18.50
CA PRO A 313 7.34 -20.80 -18.85
C PRO A 313 6.70 -21.58 -17.69
N ASP A 314 7.51 -21.99 -16.71
CA ASP A 314 7.06 -22.69 -15.49
C ASP A 314 6.55 -21.74 -14.39
N GLY A 315 6.55 -20.43 -14.65
CA GLY A 315 6.08 -19.39 -13.74
C GLY A 315 7.12 -18.86 -12.75
N ARG A 316 8.33 -19.45 -12.69
CA ARG A 316 9.39 -18.92 -11.81
C ARG A 316 9.94 -17.60 -12.35
N PRO A 317 10.44 -16.69 -11.50
CA PRO A 317 11.17 -15.51 -11.96
C PRO A 317 12.29 -15.87 -12.94
N LEU A 318 12.47 -15.07 -13.99
CA LEU A 318 13.55 -15.24 -14.97
C LEU A 318 14.92 -15.28 -14.28
N ILE A 319 15.10 -14.44 -13.25
CA ILE A 319 16.32 -14.32 -12.46
C ILE A 319 16.40 -15.29 -11.27
N ALA A 320 15.52 -16.30 -11.17
CA ALA A 320 15.46 -17.19 -10.02
C ALA A 320 16.80 -17.90 -9.69
N ASP A 321 17.58 -18.24 -10.73
CA ASP A 321 18.92 -18.83 -10.53
C ASP A 321 19.91 -17.84 -9.91
N TRP A 322 19.82 -16.56 -10.26
CA TRP A 322 20.68 -15.51 -9.69
C TRP A 322 20.32 -15.24 -8.23
N LEU A 323 19.02 -15.12 -7.94
CA LEU A 323 18.51 -14.90 -6.57
C LEU A 323 18.90 -16.06 -5.64
N ARG A 324 18.78 -17.31 -6.11
CA ARG A 324 19.19 -18.48 -5.33
C ARG A 324 20.70 -18.51 -5.06
N ARG A 325 21.50 -18.16 -6.07
CA ARG A 325 22.97 -18.23 -6.00
C ARG A 325 23.54 -17.18 -5.04
N HIS A 326 23.03 -15.96 -5.13
CA HIS A 326 23.60 -14.80 -4.45
C HIS A 326 22.83 -14.39 -3.20
N GLY A 327 21.63 -14.96 -2.98
CA GLY A 327 20.68 -14.54 -1.96
C GLY A 327 19.84 -13.36 -2.42
N THR A 328 18.52 -13.43 -2.22
CA THR A 328 17.56 -12.42 -2.73
C THR A 328 17.87 -11.01 -2.24
N GLU A 329 18.01 -10.80 -0.92
CA GLU A 329 18.26 -9.46 -0.36
C GLU A 329 19.63 -8.91 -0.75
N ALA A 330 20.67 -9.74 -0.76
CA ALA A 330 22.02 -9.33 -1.15
C ALA A 330 22.08 -8.93 -2.62
N TRP A 331 21.46 -9.73 -3.49
CA TRP A 331 21.36 -9.43 -4.92
C TRP A 331 20.57 -8.14 -5.16
N LEU A 332 19.43 -7.96 -4.49
CA LEU A 332 18.61 -6.76 -4.62
C LEU A 332 19.35 -5.52 -4.12
N SER A 333 20.03 -5.60 -2.98
CA SER A 333 20.82 -4.48 -2.43
C SER A 333 21.93 -4.07 -3.39
N GLN A 334 22.61 -5.04 -4.02
CA GLN A 334 23.60 -4.75 -5.06
C GLN A 334 22.97 -4.14 -6.31
N PHE A 335 21.83 -4.65 -6.76
CA PHE A 335 21.10 -4.08 -7.89
C PHE A 335 20.73 -2.61 -7.62
N LEU A 336 20.19 -2.31 -6.44
CA LEU A 336 19.87 -0.93 -6.04
C LEU A 336 21.11 -0.06 -5.94
N HIS A 337 22.25 -0.62 -5.48
CA HIS A 337 23.52 0.10 -5.45
C HIS A 337 23.99 0.53 -6.85
N ILE A 338 23.92 -0.36 -7.85
CA ILE A 338 24.27 0.02 -9.24
C ILE A 338 23.21 0.90 -9.91
N LEU A 339 21.99 0.93 -9.39
CA LEU A 339 20.90 1.81 -9.84
C LEU A 339 21.05 3.25 -9.29
N ARG A 340 21.69 3.39 -8.12
CA ARG A 340 21.88 4.66 -7.39
C ARG A 340 22.41 5.81 -8.24
N PRO A 341 23.32 5.64 -9.22
CA PRO A 341 23.76 6.72 -10.10
C PRO A 341 22.63 7.45 -10.83
N VAL A 342 21.54 6.76 -11.22
CA VAL A 342 20.36 7.40 -11.83
C VAL A 342 19.72 8.41 -10.86
N TRP A 343 19.66 8.03 -9.58
CA TRP A 343 19.14 8.89 -8.52
C TRP A 343 20.09 10.08 -8.23
N LEU A 344 21.40 9.84 -8.26
CA LEU A 344 22.41 10.88 -8.04
C LEU A 344 22.46 11.88 -9.20
N LEU A 345 22.30 11.44 -10.45
CA LEU A 345 22.19 12.34 -11.61
C LEU A 345 21.05 13.35 -11.42
N MET A 346 19.89 12.90 -10.98
CA MET A 346 18.76 13.78 -10.69
C MET A 346 19.08 14.72 -9.51
N THR A 347 19.47 14.14 -8.38
CA THR A 347 19.54 14.88 -7.10
C THR A 347 20.77 15.78 -6.93
N ARG A 348 21.90 15.42 -7.55
CA ARG A 348 23.18 16.14 -7.43
C ARG A 348 23.57 16.89 -8.68
N HIS A 349 23.14 16.43 -9.85
CA HIS A 349 23.49 17.05 -11.14
C HIS A 349 22.31 17.73 -11.81
N GLY A 350 21.09 17.66 -11.25
CA GLY A 350 19.92 18.30 -11.84
C GLY A 350 19.55 17.72 -13.21
N ILE A 351 19.82 16.43 -13.43
CA ILE A 351 19.55 15.72 -14.71
C ILE A 351 18.65 14.52 -14.45
N GLY A 352 17.43 14.56 -14.98
CA GLY A 352 16.49 13.45 -14.98
C GLY A 352 16.68 12.56 -16.21
N LEU A 353 16.76 11.25 -15.99
CA LEU A 353 16.72 10.26 -17.06
C LEU A 353 15.35 9.58 -17.10
N GLU A 354 14.82 9.36 -18.30
CA GLU A 354 13.69 8.45 -18.53
C GLU A 354 14.13 6.99 -18.29
N ALA A 355 14.25 6.63 -17.02
CA ALA A 355 14.87 5.42 -16.51
C ALA A 355 13.99 4.17 -16.63
N HIS A 356 13.31 4.00 -17.76
CA HIS A 356 12.51 2.81 -18.04
C HIS A 356 13.37 1.55 -18.22
N GLY A 357 12.78 0.38 -17.93
CA GLY A 357 13.50 -0.89 -17.93
C GLY A 357 14.10 -1.30 -19.29
N GLN A 358 13.64 -0.72 -20.40
CA GLN A 358 14.21 -0.96 -21.75
C GLN A 358 15.42 -0.07 -22.07
N ASN A 359 15.48 1.11 -21.44
CA ASN A 359 16.56 2.10 -21.60
C ASN A 359 17.73 1.81 -20.65
N LEU A 360 17.51 0.97 -19.64
CA LEU A 360 18.52 0.50 -18.70
C LEU A 360 18.90 -0.96 -18.95
N LEU A 361 20.19 -1.28 -18.90
CA LEU A 361 20.72 -2.63 -18.92
C LEU A 361 21.69 -2.84 -17.76
N ILE A 362 21.74 -4.05 -17.23
CA ILE A 362 22.71 -4.45 -16.22
C ILE A 362 23.88 -5.18 -16.87
N ARG A 363 25.10 -4.84 -16.44
CA ARG A 363 26.27 -5.70 -16.57
C ARG A 363 26.31 -6.62 -15.36
N HIS A 364 26.73 -7.87 -15.56
CA HIS A 364 26.78 -8.82 -14.47
C HIS A 364 27.96 -9.79 -14.59
N ASP A 365 28.41 -10.30 -13.45
CA ASP A 365 29.30 -11.47 -13.38
C ASP A 365 28.50 -12.67 -12.85
N ASN A 366 28.19 -13.62 -13.74
CA ASN A 366 27.37 -14.80 -13.43
C ASN A 366 26.07 -14.44 -12.66
N GLY A 367 25.38 -13.40 -13.12
CA GLY A 367 24.16 -12.87 -12.52
C GLY A 367 24.35 -11.92 -11.34
N TRP A 368 25.57 -11.68 -10.84
CA TRP A 368 25.84 -10.64 -9.84
C TRP A 368 25.93 -9.26 -10.51
N PRO A 369 25.09 -8.26 -10.18
CA PRO A 369 25.10 -6.97 -10.87
C PRO A 369 26.40 -6.19 -10.60
N THR A 370 27.10 -5.78 -11.66
CA THR A 370 28.40 -5.08 -11.56
C THR A 370 28.39 -3.66 -12.12
N GLY A 371 27.38 -3.30 -12.90
CA GLY A 371 27.23 -1.93 -13.42
C GLY A 371 25.93 -1.77 -14.20
N LEU A 372 25.59 -0.52 -14.47
CA LEU A 372 24.40 -0.08 -15.19
C LEU A 372 24.80 0.58 -16.50
N ILE A 373 24.01 0.34 -17.55
CA ILE A 373 24.16 0.97 -18.85
C ILE A 373 22.86 1.68 -19.17
N ALA A 374 22.93 2.94 -19.60
CA ALA A 374 21.78 3.70 -20.08
C ALA A 374 21.90 4.03 -21.58
N ARG A 375 20.77 4.14 -22.27
CA ARG A 375 20.64 4.49 -23.70
C ARG A 375 19.35 5.26 -23.98
N ASP A 376 19.24 5.84 -25.18
CA ASP A 376 18.06 6.56 -25.69
C ASP A 376 17.69 7.84 -24.91
N PHE A 377 18.58 8.84 -24.92
CA PHE A 377 18.41 10.07 -24.13
C PHE A 377 17.81 11.25 -24.90
N SER A 378 18.04 11.29 -26.21
CA SER A 378 17.78 12.50 -27.00
C SER A 378 16.34 12.97 -26.98
N GLU A 379 15.37 12.08 -26.75
CA GLU A 379 13.94 12.41 -26.81
C GLU A 379 13.36 12.79 -25.44
N SER A 380 14.01 12.41 -24.33
CA SER A 380 13.34 12.36 -23.01
C SER A 380 14.21 12.71 -21.80
N LEU A 381 15.51 13.01 -21.99
CA LEU A 381 16.32 13.56 -20.91
C LEU A 381 15.75 14.91 -20.46
N GLU A 382 15.76 15.19 -19.17
CA GLU A 382 15.35 16.49 -18.64
C GLU A 382 16.42 17.07 -17.73
N TYR A 383 16.52 18.40 -17.65
CA TYR A 383 17.44 19.05 -16.71
C TYR A 383 16.91 20.39 -16.19
N VAL A 384 17.38 20.76 -15.00
CA VAL A 384 17.09 22.05 -14.37
C VAL A 384 18.41 22.84 -14.25
N PRO A 385 18.56 23.97 -14.98
CA PRO A 385 19.82 24.73 -15.02
C PRO A 385 20.39 25.07 -13.63
N ASP A 386 19.53 25.49 -12.70
CA ASP A 386 19.92 25.93 -11.35
C ASP A 386 20.46 24.79 -10.47
N TYR A 387 20.22 23.54 -10.86
CA TYR A 387 20.67 22.34 -10.14
C TYR A 387 21.82 21.62 -10.85
N LEU A 388 22.31 22.15 -11.97
CA LEU A 388 23.48 21.58 -12.65
C LEU A 388 24.72 21.75 -11.78
N SER A 389 25.40 20.63 -11.49
CA SER A 389 26.64 20.66 -10.70
C SER A 389 27.80 21.35 -11.43
N ASP A 390 27.78 21.28 -12.76
CA ASP A 390 28.78 21.87 -13.66
C ASP A 390 28.07 22.44 -14.90
N PRO A 391 27.53 23.67 -14.79
CA PRO A 391 26.80 24.32 -15.89
C PRO A 391 27.65 24.55 -17.15
N ASP A 392 28.98 24.64 -17.00
CA ASP A 392 29.90 24.89 -18.13
C ASP A 392 29.99 23.68 -19.09
N LEU A 393 29.58 22.49 -18.65
CA LEU A 393 29.49 21.30 -19.50
C LEU A 393 28.26 21.28 -20.40
N LEU A 394 27.22 22.05 -20.08
CA LEU A 394 25.96 22.09 -20.84
C LEU A 394 26.23 22.65 -22.25
N PRO A 395 25.84 21.95 -23.33
CA PRO A 395 26.03 22.43 -24.69
C PRO A 395 25.09 23.61 -24.99
N ASP A 396 25.54 24.53 -25.84
CA ASP A 396 24.67 25.57 -26.41
C ASP A 396 23.72 24.96 -27.45
N LEU A 397 22.59 24.42 -26.96
CA LEU A 397 21.57 23.80 -27.80
C LEU A 397 20.96 24.78 -28.81
N ALA A 398 20.92 26.07 -28.49
CA ALA A 398 20.38 27.11 -29.37
C ALA A 398 21.33 27.46 -30.54
N ALA A 399 22.62 27.13 -30.42
CA ALA A 399 23.56 27.20 -31.54
C ALA A 399 23.38 26.02 -32.52
N ILE A 400 22.92 24.87 -32.03
CA ILE A 400 22.67 23.66 -32.84
C ILE A 400 21.31 23.76 -33.53
N ASP A 401 20.26 24.03 -32.76
CA ASP A 401 18.90 24.23 -33.25
C ASP A 401 18.33 25.53 -32.66
N PRO A 402 18.13 26.58 -33.49
CA PRO A 402 17.61 27.87 -33.03
C PRO A 402 16.26 27.80 -32.30
N GLY A 403 15.49 26.71 -32.47
CA GLY A 403 14.23 26.50 -31.77
C GLY A 403 14.35 26.44 -30.24
N PHE A 404 15.54 26.12 -29.70
CA PHE A 404 15.78 26.11 -28.25
C PHE A 404 15.93 27.52 -27.67
N ARG A 405 16.17 28.53 -28.50
CA ARG A 405 16.31 29.92 -28.06
C ARG A 405 14.98 30.43 -27.50
N ASP A 406 15.01 30.91 -26.27
CA ASP A 406 13.84 31.49 -25.57
C ASP A 406 12.62 30.53 -25.49
N ALA A 407 12.83 29.23 -25.68
CA ALA A 407 11.78 28.22 -25.53
C ALA A 407 11.29 28.19 -24.07
N PRO A 408 9.98 28.03 -23.83
CA PRO A 408 9.47 27.85 -22.48
C PRO A 408 9.95 26.52 -21.88
N ASP A 409 10.07 26.49 -20.55
CA ASP A 409 10.38 25.27 -19.81
C ASP A 409 9.30 24.21 -20.05
N GLY A 410 9.70 22.93 -20.06
CA GLY A 410 8.79 21.81 -20.33
C GLY A 410 8.53 21.53 -21.82
N LEU A 411 8.98 22.39 -22.75
CA LEU A 411 8.78 22.15 -24.19
C LEU A 411 9.79 21.16 -24.79
N TYR A 412 11.03 21.20 -24.31
CA TYR A 412 12.15 20.36 -24.73
C TYR A 412 12.81 19.73 -23.49
N HIS A 413 14.15 19.73 -23.39
CA HIS A 413 14.88 19.17 -22.26
C HIS A 413 14.87 20.04 -20.98
N ARG A 414 14.70 21.36 -21.08
CA ARG A 414 14.85 22.29 -19.94
C ARG A 414 13.56 22.32 -19.11
N MET A 415 13.70 22.12 -17.80
CA MET A 415 12.61 22.14 -16.81
C MET A 415 12.75 23.31 -15.84
N GLY A 416 11.61 23.72 -15.28
CA GLY A 416 11.52 24.89 -14.39
C GLY A 416 11.69 24.54 -12.91
N ALA A 417 11.42 23.28 -12.51
CA ALA A 417 11.50 22.85 -11.12
C ALA A 417 12.19 21.49 -10.96
N ALA A 418 12.90 21.32 -9.84
CA ALA A 418 13.50 20.03 -9.48
C ALA A 418 12.46 18.91 -9.29
N THR A 419 11.23 19.26 -8.93
CA THR A 419 10.11 18.30 -8.85
C THR A 419 9.74 17.72 -10.21
N ASP A 420 9.95 18.43 -11.32
CA ASP A 420 9.70 17.89 -12.66
C ASP A 420 10.64 16.70 -12.93
N LEU A 421 11.92 16.85 -12.56
CA LEU A 421 12.91 15.76 -12.65
C LEU A 421 12.58 14.60 -11.72
N ARG A 422 12.13 14.90 -10.49
CA ARG A 422 11.62 13.88 -9.57
C ARG A 422 10.50 13.09 -10.25
N ASP A 423 9.51 13.78 -10.79
CA ASP A 423 8.31 13.17 -11.34
C ASP A 423 8.65 12.22 -12.50
N LEU A 424 9.52 12.66 -13.41
CA LEU A 424 10.04 11.80 -14.49
C LEU A 424 10.71 10.52 -13.94
N VAL A 425 11.68 10.67 -13.01
CA VAL A 425 12.45 9.53 -12.51
C VAL A 425 11.56 8.61 -11.66
N MET A 426 10.68 9.16 -10.83
CA MET A 426 9.77 8.40 -9.98
C MET A 426 8.78 7.61 -10.82
N ASP A 427 8.15 8.22 -11.82
CA ASP A 427 7.23 7.52 -12.72
C ASP A 427 7.94 6.41 -13.49
N CYS A 428 9.09 6.72 -14.10
CA CYS A 428 9.82 5.75 -14.91
C CYS A 428 10.39 4.59 -14.09
N LEU A 429 11.08 4.90 -12.98
CA LEU A 429 11.87 3.95 -12.22
C LEU A 429 11.06 3.29 -11.10
N ILE A 430 10.33 4.08 -10.30
CA ILE A 430 9.62 3.57 -9.13
C ILE A 430 8.30 2.94 -9.55
N VAL A 431 7.46 3.68 -10.29
CA VAL A 431 6.11 3.23 -10.67
C VAL A 431 6.17 2.13 -11.73
N HIS A 432 7.05 2.25 -12.73
CA HIS A 432 7.05 1.33 -13.89
C HIS A 432 8.15 0.27 -13.92
N VAL A 433 9.21 0.36 -13.11
CA VAL A 433 10.27 -0.67 -13.07
C VAL A 433 10.29 -1.39 -11.73
N LEU A 434 10.55 -0.68 -10.64
CA LEU A 434 10.71 -1.29 -9.32
C LEU A 434 9.40 -1.89 -8.80
N SER A 435 8.25 -1.27 -9.07
CA SER A 435 6.94 -1.84 -8.68
C SER A 435 6.65 -3.19 -9.34
N ASP A 436 7.09 -3.42 -10.58
CA ASP A 436 6.90 -4.69 -11.27
C ASP A 436 7.85 -5.77 -10.73
N LEU A 437 9.09 -5.40 -10.39
CA LEU A 437 10.01 -6.30 -9.70
C LEU A 437 9.51 -6.64 -8.29
N ALA A 438 9.02 -5.65 -7.54
CA ALA A 438 8.44 -5.83 -6.21
C ALA A 438 7.24 -6.81 -6.24
N ASP A 439 6.32 -6.64 -7.19
CA ASP A 439 5.19 -7.55 -7.38
C ASP A 439 5.68 -8.98 -7.64
N LEU A 440 6.61 -9.16 -8.59
CA LEU A 440 7.11 -10.48 -8.95
C LEU A 440 7.75 -11.19 -7.76
N LEU A 441 8.63 -10.51 -7.03
CA LEU A 441 9.31 -11.07 -5.87
C LEU A 441 8.34 -11.39 -4.73
N HIS A 442 7.33 -10.54 -4.51
CA HIS A 442 6.29 -10.75 -3.51
C HIS A 442 5.42 -11.96 -3.85
N ARG A 443 4.81 -12.00 -5.04
CA ARG A 443 3.89 -13.09 -5.42
C ARG A 443 4.59 -14.43 -5.64
N SER A 444 5.88 -14.40 -5.91
CA SER A 444 6.72 -15.61 -6.02
C SER A 444 7.36 -16.01 -4.68
N ASN A 445 7.01 -15.32 -3.59
CA ASN A 445 7.48 -15.59 -2.22
C ASN A 445 9.01 -15.53 -2.06
N TYR A 446 9.69 -14.66 -2.83
CA TYR A 446 11.13 -14.39 -2.70
C TYR A 446 11.42 -13.26 -1.72
N LEU A 447 10.59 -12.22 -1.70
CA LEU A 447 10.74 -11.07 -0.81
C LEU A 447 9.39 -10.36 -0.63
N PRO A 448 8.94 -10.08 0.61
CA PRO A 448 7.75 -9.27 0.84
C PRO A 448 7.88 -7.86 0.25
N GLU A 449 6.78 -7.32 -0.28
CA GLU A 449 6.76 -5.98 -0.89
C GLU A 449 7.22 -4.88 0.09
N SER A 450 6.83 -4.97 1.37
CA SER A 450 7.25 -4.01 2.39
C SER A 450 8.77 -3.98 2.60
N ARG A 451 9.39 -5.16 2.65
CA ARG A 451 10.85 -5.31 2.78
C ARG A 451 11.57 -4.83 1.52
N PHE A 452 11.00 -5.07 0.34
CA PHE A 452 11.53 -4.52 -0.92
C PHE A 452 11.61 -3.00 -0.85
N TRP A 453 10.50 -2.32 -0.53
CA TRP A 453 10.47 -0.86 -0.46
C TRP A 453 11.33 -0.28 0.67
N GLN A 454 11.51 -1.02 1.77
CA GLN A 454 12.48 -0.65 2.80
C GLN A 454 13.91 -0.59 2.24
N LEU A 455 14.36 -1.64 1.53
CA LEU A 455 15.69 -1.67 0.92
C LEU A 455 15.88 -0.55 -0.12
N VAL A 456 14.82 -0.22 -0.87
CA VAL A 456 14.85 0.92 -1.80
C VAL A 456 15.07 2.22 -1.02
N ARG A 457 14.27 2.50 0.01
CA ARG A 457 14.40 3.70 0.87
C ARG A 457 15.77 3.80 1.56
N ASP A 458 16.34 2.67 1.99
CA ASP A 458 17.67 2.64 2.60
C ASP A 458 18.78 2.99 1.59
N THR A 459 18.53 2.80 0.29
CA THR A 459 19.50 3.06 -0.78
C THR A 459 19.35 4.45 -1.40
N VAL A 460 18.12 4.92 -1.63
CA VAL A 460 17.85 6.22 -2.25
C VAL A 460 17.62 7.28 -1.18
N LEU A 461 18.48 8.29 -1.15
CA LEU A 461 18.46 9.33 -0.11
C LEU A 461 17.56 10.50 -0.51
N ASN A 462 16.94 11.12 0.49
CA ASN A 462 16.23 12.39 0.31
C ASN A 462 17.21 13.50 -0.06
N ALA A 463 16.82 14.31 -1.04
CA ALA A 463 17.56 15.48 -1.48
C ALA A 463 16.70 16.75 -1.29
N PRO A 464 17.25 17.85 -0.75
CA PRO A 464 16.54 19.12 -0.63
C PRO A 464 16.05 19.62 -2.00
N GLY A 465 14.84 20.19 -2.03
CA GLY A 465 14.26 20.78 -3.24
C GLY A 465 13.46 19.82 -4.13
N PHE A 466 13.57 18.51 -3.93
CA PHE A 466 12.85 17.51 -4.74
C PHE A 466 11.53 17.04 -4.12
N ALA A 467 11.25 17.31 -2.85
CA ALA A 467 10.03 16.85 -2.16
C ALA A 467 9.81 15.32 -2.27
N MET A 468 10.84 14.54 -1.92
CA MET A 468 10.83 13.07 -2.00
C MET A 468 9.90 12.40 -0.98
N ASP A 469 9.51 13.13 0.06
CA ASP A 469 8.62 12.70 1.13
C ASP A 469 7.15 13.04 0.86
N ASP A 470 6.83 13.65 -0.29
CA ASP A 470 5.46 13.88 -0.70
C ASP A 470 4.67 12.56 -0.67
N PRO A 471 3.49 12.52 -0.03
CA PRO A 471 2.73 11.27 0.12
C PRO A 471 2.16 10.76 -1.20
N LEU A 472 2.03 11.66 -2.18
CA LEU A 472 1.54 11.37 -3.52
C LEU A 472 2.53 11.91 -4.54
N ILE A 473 2.74 11.16 -5.61
CA ILE A 473 3.51 11.57 -6.78
C ILE A 473 2.62 11.48 -8.02
N PRO A 474 2.85 12.27 -9.07
CA PRO A 474 2.16 12.08 -10.33
C PRO A 474 2.72 10.83 -11.03
N ALA A 475 1.83 10.09 -11.68
CA ALA A 475 2.15 9.01 -12.61
C ALA A 475 1.45 9.22 -13.94
N GLU A 476 2.07 8.83 -15.06
CA GLU A 476 1.47 9.02 -16.38
C GLU A 476 0.24 8.13 -16.61
N SER A 477 -0.81 8.70 -17.18
CA SER A 477 -2.05 7.98 -17.53
C SER A 477 -1.98 7.41 -18.95
N LEU A 478 -1.07 6.46 -19.18
CA LEU A 478 -0.74 5.96 -20.52
C LEU A 478 -1.93 5.30 -21.24
N THR A 479 -2.77 4.56 -20.52
CA THR A 479 -3.93 3.86 -21.10
C THR A 479 -5.10 4.80 -21.33
N ALA A 480 -5.32 5.76 -20.44
CA ALA A 480 -6.35 6.78 -20.54
C ALA A 480 -6.14 7.68 -21.77
N ARG A 481 -4.89 7.97 -22.14
CA ARG A 481 -4.56 8.67 -23.40
C ARG A 481 -5.15 7.99 -24.64
N LEU A 482 -5.36 6.67 -24.62
CA LEU A 482 -6.01 5.92 -25.71
C LEU A 482 -7.55 6.00 -25.70
N LEU A 483 -8.12 6.74 -24.74
CA LEU A 483 -9.56 6.94 -24.56
C LEU A 483 -10.02 8.37 -24.92
N ASP A 484 -9.14 9.17 -25.52
CA ASP A 484 -9.32 10.60 -25.82
C ASP A 484 -9.55 11.47 -24.56
N THR A 485 -8.95 11.11 -23.42
CA THR A 485 -9.01 11.93 -22.21
C THR A 485 -8.01 13.09 -22.26
N ALA A 486 -8.38 14.24 -21.68
CA ALA A 486 -7.48 15.38 -21.55
C ALA A 486 -6.42 15.20 -20.44
N GLU A 487 -6.66 14.31 -19.47
CA GLU A 487 -5.73 14.04 -18.38
C GLU A 487 -4.52 13.22 -18.88
N SER A 488 -3.32 13.74 -18.62
CA SER A 488 -2.04 13.12 -18.99
C SER A 488 -1.38 12.36 -17.83
N SER A 489 -1.82 12.59 -16.59
CA SER A 489 -1.27 12.04 -15.36
C SER A 489 -2.31 11.97 -14.24
N HIS A 490 -2.08 11.14 -13.23
CA HIS A 490 -2.91 10.99 -12.04
C HIS A 490 -2.03 10.84 -10.79
N PRO A 491 -2.51 11.23 -9.58
CA PRO A 491 -1.74 11.09 -8.35
C PRO A 491 -1.75 9.64 -7.85
N VAL A 492 -0.60 9.14 -7.40
CA VAL A 492 -0.43 7.80 -6.84
C VAL A 492 0.33 7.83 -5.51
N PRO A 493 0.11 6.88 -4.60
CA PRO A 493 0.88 6.77 -3.36
C PRO A 493 2.39 6.65 -3.63
N ASN A 494 3.18 7.39 -2.86
CA ASN A 494 4.64 7.33 -2.94
C ASN A 494 5.17 6.19 -2.04
N PRO A 495 5.71 5.09 -2.60
CA PRO A 495 6.24 3.99 -1.80
C PRO A 495 7.55 4.34 -1.08
N LEU A 496 8.19 5.46 -1.46
CA LEU A 496 9.39 6.00 -0.79
C LEU A 496 9.07 7.01 0.31
N GLY A 497 7.82 7.47 0.39
CA GLY A 497 7.36 8.33 1.48
C GLY A 497 7.57 7.67 2.84
N LYS A 498 7.38 8.43 3.94
CA LYS A 498 7.42 7.85 5.29
C LYS A 498 6.58 6.58 5.29
N PRO A 499 7.15 5.42 5.66
CA PRO A 499 6.45 4.16 5.55
C PRO A 499 5.10 4.32 6.20
N ASP A 500 4.04 3.86 5.51
CA ASP A 500 2.78 3.59 6.19
C ASP A 500 3.17 2.82 7.46
N PRO A 501 2.91 3.32 8.67
CA PRO A 501 3.42 2.66 9.86
C PRO A 501 2.75 1.29 10.07
N MET A 502 1.82 0.91 9.19
CA MET A 502 1.28 -0.44 8.99
C MET A 502 2.14 -1.37 8.10
N SER A 503 3.20 -0.88 7.45
CA SER A 503 4.01 -1.62 6.48
C SER A 503 5.14 -2.46 7.09
N ASP A 504 5.54 -2.17 8.33
CA ASP A 504 6.38 -3.09 9.11
C ASP A 504 5.47 -4.17 9.73
N PRO A 505 5.56 -5.43 9.26
CA PRO A 505 4.72 -6.50 9.80
C PRO A 505 5.12 -6.89 11.24
N MET A 506 6.29 -6.46 11.73
CA MET A 506 6.80 -6.80 13.06
C MET A 506 7.48 -5.60 13.76
N PRO A 507 6.72 -4.52 14.05
CA PRO A 507 7.28 -3.30 14.62
C PRO A 507 7.79 -3.54 16.05
N ALA A 508 8.84 -2.81 16.43
CA ALA A 508 9.37 -2.83 17.78
C ALA A 508 8.34 -2.36 18.83
N PHE A 509 8.49 -2.85 20.05
CA PHE A 509 7.73 -2.41 21.23
C PHE A 509 8.62 -2.44 22.48
N ARG A 510 8.16 -1.87 23.60
CA ARG A 510 8.87 -1.96 24.88
C ARG A 510 8.08 -2.77 25.89
N ILE A 511 8.78 -3.58 26.69
CA ILE A 511 8.28 -4.08 27.97
C ILE A 511 8.94 -3.24 29.07
N ASP A 512 8.14 -2.44 29.77
CA ASP A 512 8.65 -1.39 30.66
C ASP A 512 9.72 -0.55 29.93
N ASP A 513 10.97 -0.57 30.41
CA ASP A 513 12.06 0.20 29.81
C ASP A 513 12.83 -0.56 28.72
N ARG A 514 12.57 -1.87 28.51
CA ARG A 514 13.32 -2.73 27.60
C ARG A 514 12.73 -2.70 26.19
N LEU A 515 13.52 -2.28 25.19
CA LEU A 515 13.18 -2.37 23.77
C LEU A 515 13.23 -3.82 23.29
N ILE A 516 12.20 -4.23 22.57
CA ILE A 516 12.03 -5.56 21.99
C ILE A 516 11.83 -5.41 20.49
N GLU A 517 12.69 -6.08 19.73
CA GLU A 517 12.53 -6.28 18.29
C GLU A 517 11.97 -7.69 18.07
N PRO A 518 10.72 -7.83 17.59
CA PRO A 518 10.08 -9.15 17.51
C PRO A 518 10.83 -10.14 16.61
N ALA A 519 11.59 -9.65 15.63
CA ALA A 519 12.39 -10.45 14.71
C ALA A 519 13.61 -11.10 15.39
N THR A 520 14.14 -10.49 16.46
CA THR A 520 15.34 -10.97 17.16
C THR A 520 15.02 -11.86 18.35
N LEU A 521 13.74 -11.96 18.74
CA LEU A 521 13.34 -12.86 19.82
C LEU A 521 13.57 -14.32 19.42
N ASP A 522 14.18 -15.10 20.31
CA ASP A 522 14.33 -16.55 20.15
C ASP A 522 13.01 -17.24 20.50
N LEU A 523 12.04 -17.13 19.60
CA LEU A 523 10.72 -17.73 19.74
C LEU A 523 10.58 -18.94 18.81
N PRO A 524 9.92 -20.02 19.26
CA PRO A 524 9.69 -21.19 18.44
C PRO A 524 8.84 -20.84 17.21
N ASP A 525 9.19 -21.42 16.06
CA ASP A 525 8.35 -21.39 14.87
C ASP A 525 7.08 -22.21 15.11
N LEU A 526 5.93 -21.53 15.08
CA LEU A 526 4.63 -22.15 15.30
C LEU A 526 3.95 -22.61 13.98
N LEU A 527 4.57 -22.37 12.83
CA LEU A 527 4.06 -22.70 11.49
C LEU A 527 5.04 -23.53 10.62
N PRO A 528 5.81 -24.50 11.16
CA PRO A 528 6.84 -25.17 10.37
C PRO A 528 6.21 -25.97 9.21
N GLY A 529 6.46 -25.52 7.97
CA GLY A 529 5.98 -26.17 6.75
C GLY A 529 4.45 -26.27 6.59
N SER A 530 3.70 -25.49 7.37
CA SER A 530 2.22 -25.53 7.41
C SER A 530 1.63 -24.33 6.67
N ASP A 531 0.51 -24.52 5.96
CA ASP A 531 -0.24 -23.40 5.34
C ASP A 531 -0.85 -22.53 6.45
N PRO A 532 -0.43 -21.25 6.61
CA PRO A 532 -0.93 -20.36 7.66
C PRO A 532 -2.46 -20.22 7.65
N ALA A 533 -3.07 -20.30 6.46
CA ALA A 533 -4.53 -20.21 6.31
C ALA A 533 -5.26 -21.41 6.92
N THR A 534 -4.57 -22.48 7.27
CA THR A 534 -5.15 -23.71 7.85
C THR A 534 -4.76 -23.92 9.31
N ARG A 535 -4.11 -22.93 9.94
CA ARG A 535 -3.68 -22.99 11.34
C ARG A 535 -4.40 -21.96 12.19
N ARG A 536 -4.75 -22.36 13.41
CA ARG A 536 -5.38 -21.53 14.44
C ARG A 536 -4.79 -21.90 15.80
N ILE A 537 -3.92 -21.02 16.29
CA ILE A 537 -3.05 -21.33 17.43
C ILE A 537 -3.49 -20.53 18.65
N ALA A 538 -3.80 -21.22 19.75
CA ALA A 538 -4.00 -20.58 21.04
C ALA A 538 -2.64 -20.22 21.66
N LEU A 539 -2.47 -18.99 22.13
CA LEU A 539 -1.25 -18.49 22.76
C LEU A 539 -1.50 -18.35 24.27
N TYR A 540 -0.97 -19.28 25.06
CA TYR A 540 -1.01 -19.27 26.52
C TYR A 540 0.40 -19.04 27.07
N LEU A 541 0.87 -17.80 26.91
CA LEU A 541 2.23 -17.37 27.23
C LEU A 541 2.20 -16.36 28.37
N GLY A 542 2.99 -16.61 29.42
CA GLY A 542 3.05 -15.75 30.61
C GLY A 542 3.93 -14.51 30.41
N ASP A 543 5.00 -14.63 29.61
CA ASP A 543 5.85 -13.50 29.25
C ASP A 543 5.17 -12.64 28.17
N LYS A 544 5.06 -11.34 28.44
CA LYS A 544 4.38 -10.38 27.56
C LYS A 544 5.15 -10.12 26.27
N ALA A 545 6.48 -10.16 26.30
CA ALA A 545 7.29 -10.02 25.08
C ALA A 545 7.09 -11.21 24.16
N ASP A 546 7.09 -12.43 24.72
CA ASP A 546 6.87 -13.66 23.94
C ASP A 546 5.45 -13.69 23.37
N CYS A 547 4.44 -13.35 24.19
CA CYS A 547 3.05 -13.31 23.76
C CYS A 547 2.84 -12.31 22.62
N LEU A 548 3.27 -11.05 22.80
CA LEU A 548 3.12 -10.02 21.77
C LEU A 548 3.97 -10.32 20.52
N GLY A 549 5.18 -10.82 20.70
CA GLY A 549 6.06 -11.27 19.62
C GLY A 549 5.41 -12.34 18.75
N GLN A 550 4.80 -13.37 19.37
CA GLN A 550 4.08 -14.41 18.63
C GLN A 550 2.80 -13.90 17.96
N ILE A 551 2.06 -12.97 18.59
CA ILE A 551 0.90 -12.32 17.94
C ILE A 551 1.34 -11.63 16.65
N LEU A 552 2.41 -10.84 16.69
CA LEU A 552 2.92 -10.10 15.53
C LEU A 552 3.45 -11.05 14.45
N ARG A 553 4.20 -12.11 14.81
CA ARG A 553 4.67 -13.14 13.86
C ARG A 553 3.52 -13.86 13.16
N LEU A 554 2.51 -14.30 13.90
CA LEU A 554 1.36 -14.99 13.33
C LEU A 554 0.51 -14.06 12.46
N ARG A 555 0.34 -12.79 12.86
CA ARG A 555 -0.29 -11.77 12.01
C ARG A 555 0.49 -11.57 10.70
N ALA A 556 1.80 -11.38 10.78
CA ALA A 556 2.68 -11.21 9.62
C ALA A 556 2.61 -12.39 8.64
N ALA A 557 2.50 -13.61 9.16
CA ALA A 557 2.35 -14.82 8.37
C ALA A 557 0.92 -15.06 7.83
N GLY A 558 -0.06 -14.23 8.20
CA GLY A 558 -1.47 -14.42 7.83
C GLY A 558 -2.13 -15.62 8.52
N ALA A 559 -1.64 -16.02 9.70
CA ALA A 559 -2.19 -17.10 10.51
C ALA A 559 -3.21 -16.58 11.53
N SER A 560 -4.04 -17.50 12.04
CA SER A 560 -5.01 -17.20 13.09
C SER A 560 -4.43 -17.43 14.48
N CYS A 561 -4.67 -16.52 15.42
CA CYS A 561 -4.22 -16.68 16.80
C CYS A 561 -5.31 -16.34 17.82
N TYR A 562 -5.25 -17.02 18.97
CA TYR A 562 -6.10 -16.77 20.13
C TYR A 562 -5.24 -16.51 21.37
N PRO A 563 -4.94 -15.24 21.71
CA PRO A 563 -4.25 -14.92 22.95
C PRO A 563 -5.14 -15.18 24.17
N ILE A 564 -4.69 -16.04 25.08
CA ILE A 564 -5.41 -16.38 26.31
C ILE A 564 -4.69 -15.74 27.50
N HIS A 565 -5.44 -15.08 28.38
CA HIS A 565 -4.86 -14.44 29.57
C HIS A 565 -4.16 -15.48 30.46
N PRO A 566 -2.91 -15.24 30.91
CA PRO A 566 -2.11 -16.25 31.62
C PRO A 566 -2.63 -16.60 33.02
N GLU A 567 -3.47 -15.74 33.63
CA GLU A 567 -4.16 -16.07 34.89
C GLU A 567 -5.36 -17.01 34.71
N THR A 568 -5.75 -17.31 33.46
CA THR A 568 -6.81 -18.29 33.19
C THR A 568 -6.31 -19.68 33.62
N PRO A 569 -7.03 -20.42 34.49
CA PRO A 569 -6.64 -21.78 34.85
C PRO A 569 -6.37 -22.64 33.60
N ARG A 570 -5.23 -23.34 33.57
CA ARG A 570 -4.75 -24.03 32.36
C ARG A 570 -5.78 -24.99 31.74
N GLU A 571 -6.51 -25.75 32.55
CA GLU A 571 -7.57 -26.65 32.06
C GLU A 571 -8.69 -25.88 31.35
N GLN A 572 -9.08 -24.72 31.91
CA GLN A 572 -10.06 -23.83 31.30
C GLN A 572 -9.50 -23.18 30.02
N ALA A 573 -8.22 -22.82 29.98
CA ALA A 573 -7.56 -22.30 28.78
C ALA A 573 -7.57 -23.31 27.63
N LEU A 574 -7.28 -24.59 27.90
CA LEU A 574 -7.34 -25.67 26.92
C LEU A 574 -8.76 -25.88 26.39
N ASP A 575 -9.75 -25.84 27.27
CA ASP A 575 -11.17 -25.94 26.91
C ASP A 575 -11.63 -24.75 26.05
N LEU A 576 -11.20 -23.54 26.39
CA LEU A 576 -11.42 -22.35 25.56
C LEU A 576 -10.75 -22.46 24.18
N ALA A 577 -9.52 -22.95 24.11
CA ALA A 577 -8.80 -23.14 22.85
C ALA A 577 -9.52 -24.12 21.93
N ARG A 578 -9.99 -25.26 22.47
CA ARG A 578 -10.80 -26.24 21.71
C ARG A 578 -12.09 -25.62 21.21
N ARG A 579 -12.84 -24.92 22.06
CA ARG A 579 -14.07 -24.21 21.67
C ARG A 579 -13.83 -23.15 20.60
N ALA A 580 -12.69 -22.45 20.66
CA ALA A 580 -12.28 -21.48 19.65
C ALA A 580 -11.91 -22.11 18.29
N GLY A 581 -11.92 -23.44 18.18
CA GLY A 581 -11.53 -24.14 16.96
C GLY A 581 -10.02 -24.19 16.75
N CYS A 582 -9.20 -23.93 17.78
CA CYS A 582 -7.75 -23.97 17.67
C CYS A 582 -7.28 -25.41 17.45
N ASP A 583 -6.40 -25.63 16.50
CA ASP A 583 -5.78 -26.94 16.27
C ASP A 583 -4.55 -27.15 17.16
N SER A 584 -3.92 -26.06 17.61
CA SER A 584 -2.74 -26.13 18.48
C SER A 584 -2.79 -25.12 19.62
N PHE A 585 -2.02 -25.40 20.66
CA PHE A 585 -1.93 -24.63 21.90
C PHE A 585 -0.47 -24.42 22.27
N ALA A 586 0.00 -23.18 22.21
CA ALA A 586 1.36 -22.80 22.55
C ALA A 586 1.44 -22.38 24.03
N GLU A 587 2.34 -23.00 24.77
CA GLU A 587 2.70 -22.64 26.14
C GLU A 587 4.21 -22.64 26.33
N ALA A 588 4.71 -22.24 27.51
CA ALA A 588 6.14 -22.10 27.76
C ALA A 588 6.96 -23.39 27.53
N SER A 589 6.34 -24.57 27.68
CA SER A 589 6.96 -25.88 27.39
C SER A 589 6.95 -26.28 25.91
N GLY A 590 6.30 -25.52 25.03
CA GLY A 590 6.24 -25.77 23.59
C GLY A 590 4.82 -25.77 23.02
N LEU A 591 4.70 -26.28 21.79
CA LEU A 591 3.45 -26.37 21.04
C LEU A 591 2.78 -27.74 21.26
N ILE A 592 1.52 -27.73 21.67
CA ILE A 592 0.68 -28.91 21.86
C ILE A 592 -0.37 -28.98 20.76
N GLU A 593 -0.47 -30.11 20.08
CA GLU A 593 -1.56 -30.37 19.13
C GLU A 593 -2.84 -30.80 19.87
N LEU A 594 -3.97 -30.17 19.55
CA LEU A 594 -5.25 -30.39 20.22
C LEU A 594 -6.10 -31.49 19.57
N GLY A 595 -5.64 -32.05 18.44
CA GLY A 595 -6.29 -33.18 17.75
C GLY A 595 -7.56 -32.81 16.98
N GLN A 596 -7.74 -31.53 16.64
CA GLN A 596 -8.84 -31.03 15.82
C GLN A 596 -8.32 -30.20 14.64
N SER A 597 -9.05 -30.17 13.52
CA SER A 597 -8.67 -29.38 12.35
C SER A 597 -9.18 -27.94 12.49
N ALA A 598 -8.30 -26.96 12.25
CA ALA A 598 -8.70 -25.56 12.24
C ALA A 598 -9.51 -25.20 10.98
N PRO A 599 -10.47 -24.26 11.09
CA PRO A 599 -11.17 -23.72 9.93
C PRO A 599 -10.22 -23.00 8.97
N LYS A 600 -10.32 -23.28 7.67
CA LYS A 600 -9.55 -22.57 6.65
C LYS A 600 -9.93 -21.08 6.62
N THR A 601 -8.99 -20.22 6.95
CA THR A 601 -9.17 -18.79 7.12
C THR A 601 -8.02 -18.03 6.43
N PRO A 602 -8.12 -17.79 5.10
CA PRO A 602 -7.10 -17.05 4.37
C PRO A 602 -6.87 -15.65 4.95
N GLY A 603 -5.60 -15.28 5.18
CA GLY A 603 -5.23 -14.00 5.78
C GLY A 603 -5.42 -13.93 7.30
N GLY A 604 -5.86 -15.01 7.96
CA GLY A 604 -5.88 -15.14 9.41
C GLY A 604 -6.94 -14.33 10.15
N VAL A 605 -7.22 -14.74 11.40
CA VAL A 605 -8.11 -14.02 12.33
C VAL A 605 -7.50 -13.90 13.72
N LEU A 606 -7.75 -12.77 14.38
CA LEU A 606 -7.60 -12.64 15.81
C LEU A 606 -8.88 -13.17 16.49
N ILE A 607 -8.70 -14.08 17.43
CA ILE A 607 -9.80 -14.70 18.17
C ILE A 607 -9.86 -14.14 19.57
N GLN A 608 -11.08 -13.85 20.02
CA GLN A 608 -11.37 -13.35 21.34
C GLN A 608 -12.69 -13.95 21.84
N MET A 609 -12.89 -13.95 23.16
CA MET A 609 -14.14 -14.41 23.75
C MET A 609 -14.97 -13.21 24.16
N SER A 610 -16.26 -13.18 23.80
CA SER A 610 -17.16 -12.17 24.34
C SER A 610 -17.59 -12.55 25.76
N SER A 611 -17.50 -11.60 26.69
CA SER A 611 -18.00 -11.74 28.04
C SER A 611 -19.53 -11.61 28.01
N GLY A 612 -20.23 -12.68 27.63
CA GLY A 612 -21.69 -12.68 27.59
C GLY A 612 -22.27 -12.36 28.96
N THR A 613 -23.13 -11.35 29.05
CA THR A 613 -23.91 -11.05 30.28
C THR A 613 -25.15 -11.93 30.44
N THR A 614 -25.31 -12.96 29.59
CA THR A 614 -26.50 -13.81 29.53
C THR A 614 -26.23 -15.30 29.23
N GLY A 615 -24.98 -15.78 29.21
CA GLY A 615 -24.68 -17.20 28.92
C GLY A 615 -23.19 -17.54 28.72
N ALA A 616 -22.91 -18.74 28.18
CA ALA A 616 -21.56 -19.21 27.88
C ALA A 616 -20.81 -18.26 26.90
N PRO A 617 -19.50 -18.01 27.08
CA PRO A 617 -18.74 -17.08 26.25
C PRO A 617 -18.77 -17.44 24.77
N LYS A 618 -19.04 -16.48 23.89
CA LYS A 618 -19.05 -16.70 22.43
C LYS A 618 -17.65 -16.49 21.86
N VAL A 619 -17.28 -17.33 20.89
CA VAL A 619 -16.05 -17.18 20.11
C VAL A 619 -16.26 -16.11 19.06
N ILE A 620 -15.47 -15.05 19.13
CA ILE A 620 -15.43 -13.97 18.14
C ILE A 620 -14.13 -14.08 17.37
N ALA A 621 -14.21 -14.14 16.04
CA ALA A 621 -13.07 -14.21 15.15
C ALA A 621 -13.13 -13.02 14.18
N ARG A 622 -12.19 -12.09 14.30
CA ARG A 622 -12.07 -10.90 13.43
C ARG A 622 -10.87 -11.05 12.53
N SER A 623 -11.02 -10.82 11.23
CA SER A 623 -9.90 -10.95 10.30
C SER A 623 -8.87 -9.85 10.53
N TRP A 624 -7.60 -10.14 10.23
CA TRP A 624 -6.56 -9.11 10.31
C TRP A 624 -6.88 -7.91 9.42
N ALA A 625 -7.46 -8.13 8.23
CA ALA A 625 -7.92 -7.07 7.34
C ALA A 625 -9.04 -6.18 7.94
N GLN A 626 -9.97 -6.76 8.71
CA GLN A 626 -10.99 -5.99 9.44
C GLN A 626 -10.36 -5.12 10.52
N ILE A 627 -9.34 -5.64 11.22
CA ILE A 627 -8.61 -4.91 12.26
C ILE A 627 -7.78 -3.78 11.63
N GLU A 628 -7.19 -4.00 10.46
CA GLU A 628 -6.47 -2.95 9.71
C GLU A 628 -7.39 -1.80 9.29
N THR A 629 -8.61 -2.14 8.83
CA THR A 629 -9.65 -1.14 8.54
C THR A 629 -10.02 -0.34 9.79
N GLU A 630 -10.18 -1.01 10.94
CA GLU A 630 -10.43 -0.34 12.22
C GLU A 630 -9.28 0.59 12.61
N ILE A 631 -8.03 0.13 12.53
CA ILE A 631 -6.83 0.92 12.86
C ILE A 631 -6.78 2.21 12.04
N ALA A 632 -6.96 2.11 10.71
CA ALA A 632 -6.98 3.27 9.83
C ALA A 632 -8.13 4.23 10.18
N ALA A 633 -9.30 3.70 10.53
CA ALA A 633 -10.44 4.51 10.95
C ALA A 633 -10.21 5.20 12.30
N TYR A 634 -9.59 4.50 13.25
CA TYR A 634 -9.24 5.00 14.58
C TYR A 634 -8.27 6.18 14.46
N ILE A 635 -7.21 6.05 13.65
CA ILE A 635 -6.23 7.12 13.42
C ILE A 635 -6.91 8.36 12.82
N ARG A 636 -7.76 8.18 11.81
CA ARG A 636 -8.48 9.30 11.17
C ARG A 636 -9.45 10.00 12.11
N ALA A 637 -10.13 9.25 12.97
CA ALA A 637 -11.16 9.79 13.86
C ALA A 637 -10.59 10.47 15.12
N PHE A 638 -9.36 10.15 15.49
CA PHE A 638 -8.77 10.57 16.76
C PHE A 638 -7.34 11.07 16.59
N PRO A 639 -7.11 12.19 15.87
CA PRO A 639 -5.77 12.72 15.60
C PRO A 639 -5.06 13.28 16.85
N GLU A 640 -5.78 13.64 17.92
CA GLU A 640 -5.26 14.36 19.09
C GLU A 640 -4.02 13.71 19.75
N PRO A 641 -3.91 12.37 19.88
CA PRO A 641 -2.73 11.72 20.44
C PRO A 641 -1.62 11.45 19.42
N ALA A 642 -1.58 12.13 18.27
CA ALA A 642 -0.60 11.85 17.21
C ALA A 642 0.85 11.87 17.72
N GLU A 643 1.17 12.72 18.70
CA GLU A 643 2.52 12.86 19.28
C GLU A 643 2.67 12.16 20.64
N MET A 644 1.63 11.49 21.15
CA MET A 644 1.64 10.87 22.48
C MET A 644 2.20 9.45 22.44
N THR A 645 3.07 9.11 23.39
CA THR A 645 3.61 7.75 23.50
C THR A 645 2.56 6.83 24.15
N PRO A 646 2.09 5.76 23.48
CA PRO A 646 1.12 4.84 24.04
C PRO A 646 1.77 3.97 25.13
N VAL A 647 1.18 3.99 26.32
CA VAL A 647 1.59 3.19 27.49
C VAL A 647 0.44 2.28 27.90
N ILE A 648 0.65 0.96 27.84
CA ILE A 648 -0.39 -0.05 27.96
C ILE A 648 -0.27 -0.75 29.31
N ALA A 649 -1.19 -0.44 30.23
CA ALA A 649 -1.40 -1.18 31.46
C ALA A 649 -2.58 -2.18 31.35
N ALA A 650 -3.36 -2.10 30.28
CA ALA A 650 -4.41 -3.06 29.97
C ALA A 650 -3.84 -4.38 29.44
N PRO A 651 -4.52 -5.53 29.62
CA PRO A 651 -4.04 -6.80 29.08
C PRO A 651 -3.95 -6.78 27.54
N ILE A 652 -2.80 -7.18 27.00
CA ILE A 652 -2.57 -7.33 25.55
C ILE A 652 -3.29 -8.56 24.94
N THR A 653 -3.86 -9.42 25.77
CA THR A 653 -4.75 -10.51 25.32
C THR A 653 -6.18 -10.01 25.10
N HIS A 654 -6.49 -8.78 25.49
CA HIS A 654 -7.79 -8.14 25.29
C HIS A 654 -7.73 -7.12 24.15
N SER A 655 -8.84 -6.95 23.41
CA SER A 655 -8.91 -6.05 22.25
C SER A 655 -8.43 -4.65 22.57
N TYR A 656 -8.88 -4.09 23.70
CA TYR A 656 -8.51 -2.77 24.18
C TYR A 656 -6.99 -2.57 24.40
N GLY A 657 -6.28 -3.54 25.00
CA GLY A 657 -4.83 -3.40 25.19
C GLY A 657 -4.08 -3.58 23.88
N LEU A 658 -4.49 -4.56 23.07
CA LEU A 658 -3.80 -4.92 21.84
C LEU A 658 -4.04 -3.94 20.69
N ILE A 659 -5.30 -3.71 20.31
CA ILE A 659 -5.64 -3.03 19.07
C ILE A 659 -5.40 -1.51 19.21
N PRO A 660 -6.16 -0.75 20.03
CA PRO A 660 -5.93 0.68 20.15
C PRO A 660 -4.70 1.03 21.00
N GLY A 661 -4.25 0.16 21.90
CA GLY A 661 -3.07 0.39 22.72
C GLY A 661 -1.76 0.13 21.96
N VAL A 662 -1.59 -1.07 21.41
CA VAL A 662 -0.34 -1.47 20.73
C VAL A 662 -0.40 -1.21 19.22
N LEU A 663 -1.34 -1.82 18.50
CA LEU A 663 -1.33 -1.82 17.03
C LEU A 663 -1.59 -0.43 16.44
N VAL A 664 -2.51 0.36 17.00
CA VAL A 664 -2.72 1.76 16.58
C VAL A 664 -1.49 2.62 16.90
N GLY A 665 -0.81 2.37 18.02
CA GLY A 665 0.43 3.07 18.35
C GLY A 665 1.52 2.81 17.31
N GLN A 666 1.73 1.55 16.97
CA GLN A 666 2.65 1.14 15.90
C GLN A 666 2.26 1.75 14.55
N ALA A 667 0.96 1.74 14.24
CA ALA A 667 0.37 2.33 13.04
C ALA A 667 0.48 3.87 12.96
N ARG A 668 0.88 4.53 14.06
CA ARG A 668 1.24 5.96 14.08
C ARG A 668 2.75 6.19 14.02
N GLY A 669 3.55 5.13 13.99
CA GLY A 669 5.01 5.20 14.03
C GLY A 669 5.59 5.29 15.45
N HIS A 670 4.79 5.08 16.49
CA HIS A 670 5.27 5.05 17.87
C HIS A 670 5.76 3.66 18.26
N VAL A 671 6.67 3.61 19.23
CA VAL A 671 7.08 2.36 19.92
C VAL A 671 6.24 2.23 21.20
N PRO A 672 5.20 1.37 21.25
CA PRO A 672 4.33 1.29 22.41
C PRO A 672 5.04 0.67 23.61
N VAL A 673 4.69 1.13 24.80
CA VAL A 673 5.26 0.65 26.08
C VAL A 673 4.24 -0.21 26.80
N VAL A 674 4.44 -1.53 26.81
CA VAL A 674 3.60 -2.46 27.58
C VAL A 674 4.19 -2.60 28.98
N LEU A 675 3.38 -2.31 30.00
CA LEU A 675 3.83 -2.35 31.39
C LEU A 675 3.75 -3.76 31.96
N ASP A 676 4.81 -4.20 32.64
CA ASP A 676 4.82 -5.51 33.27
C ASP A 676 4.17 -5.48 34.67
N SER A 677 4.45 -4.39 35.40
CA SER A 677 4.00 -4.19 36.79
C SER A 677 2.55 -3.71 36.89
N THR A 678 1.77 -4.32 37.79
CA THR A 678 0.45 -3.84 38.23
C THR A 678 0.51 -2.86 39.42
N ASN A 679 1.70 -2.62 39.99
CA ASN A 679 1.87 -1.72 41.13
C ASN A 679 1.71 -0.24 40.73
N PRO A 680 0.76 0.51 41.32
CA PRO A 680 0.50 1.90 40.93
C PRO A 680 1.70 2.85 41.05
N LYS A 681 2.58 2.69 42.06
CA LYS A 681 3.76 3.56 42.23
C LYS A 681 4.81 3.30 41.17
N THR A 682 4.99 2.05 40.76
CA THR A 682 5.91 1.68 39.67
C THR A 682 5.39 2.22 38.33
N ILE A 683 4.09 2.11 38.07
CA ILE A 683 3.46 2.66 36.87
C ILE A 683 3.69 4.19 36.78
N LEU A 684 3.44 4.93 37.87
CA LEU A 684 3.69 6.38 37.90
C LEU A 684 5.17 6.73 37.63
N ARG A 685 6.11 5.89 38.09
CA ARG A 685 7.54 6.08 37.80
C ARG A 685 7.85 5.92 36.31
N HIS A 686 7.34 4.87 35.66
CA HIS A 686 7.54 4.70 34.22
C HIS A 686 6.91 5.84 33.42
N LEU A 687 5.70 6.26 33.79
CA LEU A 687 5.03 7.40 33.14
C LEU A 687 5.87 8.68 33.25
N GLY A 688 6.53 8.92 34.39
CA GLY A 688 7.41 10.08 34.58
C GLY A 688 8.68 10.07 33.71
N ASN A 689 9.07 8.92 33.16
CA ASN A 689 10.24 8.76 32.29
C ASN A 689 9.90 8.79 30.79
N ILE A 690 8.62 8.91 30.46
CA ILE A 690 8.12 8.86 29.08
C ILE A 690 7.62 10.25 28.72
N GLU A 691 7.99 10.73 27.54
CA GLU A 691 7.51 11.99 27.00
C GLU A 691 6.07 11.84 26.51
N HIS A 692 5.20 12.75 26.95
CA HIS A 692 3.77 12.80 26.59
C HIS A 692 3.04 11.44 26.63
N PRO A 693 3.01 10.73 27.78
CA PRO A 693 2.44 9.40 27.85
C PRO A 693 0.91 9.43 27.76
N LEU A 694 0.37 8.54 26.91
CA LEU A 694 -1.04 8.18 26.86
C LEU A 694 -1.24 6.80 27.51
N LEU A 695 -1.77 6.79 28.73
CA LEU A 695 -2.00 5.56 29.48
C LEU A 695 -3.33 4.88 29.10
N TYR A 696 -3.26 3.65 28.60
CA TYR A 696 -4.39 2.75 28.39
C TYR A 696 -4.56 1.84 29.61
N ALA A 697 -5.61 2.05 30.39
CA ALA A 697 -5.86 1.30 31.63
C ALA A 697 -7.35 1.16 31.94
N ALA A 698 -7.69 0.14 32.73
CA ALA A 698 -9.06 -0.04 33.20
C ALA A 698 -9.45 1.05 34.23
N PRO A 699 -10.74 1.42 34.31
CA PRO A 699 -11.25 2.45 35.23
C PRO A 699 -10.78 2.38 36.69
N PRO A 700 -10.74 1.21 37.37
CA PRO A 700 -10.28 1.15 38.76
C PRO A 700 -8.80 1.55 38.93
N LEU A 701 -7.95 1.14 37.98
CA LEU A 701 -6.52 1.49 38.01
C LEU A 701 -6.31 2.98 37.75
N LEU A 702 -7.05 3.55 36.78
CA LEU A 702 -7.02 4.99 36.51
C LEU A 702 -7.42 5.80 37.75
N HIS A 703 -8.45 5.38 38.47
CA HIS A 703 -8.88 6.06 39.70
C HIS A 703 -7.80 6.03 40.79
N VAL A 704 -7.16 4.88 41.01
CA VAL A 704 -6.06 4.76 41.98
C VAL A 704 -4.87 5.63 41.59
N LEU A 705 -4.47 5.61 40.31
CA LEU A 705 -3.36 6.42 39.80
C LEU A 705 -3.66 7.91 39.91
N ALA A 706 -4.88 8.35 39.56
CA ALA A 706 -5.31 9.74 39.68
C ALA A 706 -5.18 10.27 41.13
N ARG A 707 -5.58 9.46 42.11
CA ARG A 707 -5.46 9.83 43.54
C ARG A 707 -4.01 9.93 44.02
N LEU A 708 -3.12 9.10 43.49
CA LEU A 708 -1.70 9.09 43.86
C LEU A 708 -0.91 10.19 43.14
N ALA A 709 -1.22 10.44 41.87
CA ALA A 709 -0.55 11.45 41.05
C ALA A 709 -0.92 12.88 41.46
N GLY A 710 -2.15 13.08 41.93
CA GLY A 710 -2.67 14.41 42.26
C GLY A 710 -3.03 15.23 41.01
N LYS A 711 -3.40 16.50 41.24
CA LYS A 711 -3.94 17.38 40.19
C LYS A 711 -2.91 17.64 39.09
N GLY A 712 -3.25 17.31 37.84
CA GLY A 712 -2.37 17.45 36.68
C GLY A 712 -1.12 16.54 36.68
N GLY A 713 -1.08 15.53 37.56
CA GLY A 713 0.06 14.63 37.69
C GLY A 713 0.16 13.56 36.59
N LEU A 714 -0.82 13.49 35.68
CA LEU A 714 -0.84 12.59 34.53
C LEU A 714 -1.01 13.40 33.24
N HIS A 715 -0.29 13.04 32.17
CA HIS A 715 -0.42 13.72 30.89
C HIS A 715 -1.73 13.35 30.18
N ALA A 716 -1.86 12.12 29.67
CA ALA A 716 -3.07 11.67 29.01
C ALA A 716 -3.47 10.26 29.46
N VAL A 717 -4.78 10.01 29.53
CA VAL A 717 -5.33 8.67 29.82
C VAL A 717 -6.48 8.33 28.88
N MET A 718 -6.58 7.06 28.51
CA MET A 718 -7.70 6.47 27.81
C MET A 718 -8.45 5.55 28.77
N SER A 719 -9.78 5.69 28.85
CA SER A 719 -10.66 4.81 29.62
C SER A 719 -11.56 3.99 28.68
N SER A 720 -11.82 2.74 29.04
CA SER A 720 -12.64 1.81 28.23
C SER A 720 -13.27 0.70 29.08
N GLY A 721 -14.35 0.10 28.58
CA GLY A 721 -14.91 -1.17 29.05
C GLY A 721 -16.04 -1.09 30.09
N THR A 722 -16.15 0.01 30.83
CA THR A 722 -17.28 0.33 31.72
C THR A 722 -17.39 1.84 31.87
N VAL A 723 -18.62 2.35 32.01
CA VAL A 723 -18.86 3.76 32.34
C VAL A 723 -18.21 4.08 33.68
N LEU A 724 -17.56 5.24 33.76
CA LEU A 724 -16.95 5.73 34.99
C LEU A 724 -18.02 6.19 35.98
N PRO A 725 -17.94 5.83 37.27
CA PRO A 725 -18.72 6.54 38.28
C PRO A 725 -18.36 8.03 38.28
N GLN A 726 -19.34 8.92 38.46
CA GLN A 726 -19.11 10.38 38.42
C GLN A 726 -17.93 10.85 39.30
N PRO A 727 -17.78 10.40 40.57
CA PRO A 727 -16.64 10.82 41.39
C PRO A 727 -15.29 10.34 40.86
N TRP A 728 -15.26 9.20 40.17
CA TRP A 728 -14.05 8.68 39.55
C TRP A 728 -13.70 9.49 38.30
N PHE A 729 -14.71 9.82 37.48
CA PHE A 729 -14.54 10.69 36.32
C PHE A 729 -13.97 12.06 36.73
N ASP A 730 -14.56 12.70 37.74
CA ASP A 730 -14.10 14.01 38.24
C ASP A 730 -12.67 13.93 38.79
N SER A 731 -12.38 12.88 39.56
CA SER A 731 -11.04 12.63 40.11
C SER A 731 -10.00 12.40 39.02
N ILE A 732 -10.32 11.62 37.99
CA ILE A 732 -9.40 11.33 36.88
C ILE A 732 -9.23 12.58 36.02
N ARG A 733 -10.31 13.25 35.63
CA ARG A 733 -10.29 14.51 34.88
C ARG A 733 -9.45 15.58 35.57
N GLY A 734 -9.54 15.69 36.90
CA GLY A 734 -8.73 16.63 37.66
C GLY A 734 -7.24 16.26 37.74
N ALA A 735 -6.92 14.97 37.65
CA ALA A 735 -5.54 14.48 37.72
C ALA A 735 -4.82 14.46 36.36
N THR A 736 -5.56 14.53 35.24
CA THR A 736 -5.00 14.39 33.89
C THR A 736 -5.07 15.70 33.10
N GLN A 737 -4.16 15.91 32.16
CA GLN A 737 -4.26 17.02 31.19
C GLN A 737 -5.25 16.67 30.08
N HIS A 738 -5.24 15.41 29.65
CA HIS A 738 -6.18 14.85 28.67
C HIS A 738 -6.86 13.61 29.24
N LEU A 739 -8.20 13.59 29.23
CA LEU A 739 -8.99 12.40 29.53
C LEU A 739 -9.77 12.03 28.27
N PHE A 740 -9.55 10.82 27.79
CA PHE A 740 -10.24 10.22 26.66
C PHE A 740 -11.09 9.05 27.12
N GLN A 741 -12.21 8.81 26.43
CA GLN A 741 -13.02 7.61 26.60
C GLN A 741 -13.23 6.95 25.25
N GLN A 742 -13.29 5.62 25.23
CA GLN A 742 -13.73 4.88 24.06
C GLN A 742 -14.81 3.85 24.42
N TYR A 743 -15.70 3.63 23.47
CA TYR A 743 -16.72 2.60 23.52
C TYR A 743 -16.44 1.54 22.46
N GLY A 744 -16.69 0.28 22.80
CA GLY A 744 -16.45 -0.85 21.92
C GLY A 744 -17.02 -2.15 22.44
N CYS A 745 -17.09 -3.15 21.55
CA CYS A 745 -17.50 -4.52 21.86
C CYS A 745 -16.53 -5.52 21.22
N SER A 746 -16.62 -6.80 21.62
CA SER A 746 -15.74 -7.83 21.08
C SER A 746 -15.95 -8.04 19.57
N GLU A 747 -17.20 -7.90 19.13
CA GLU A 747 -17.67 -8.13 17.75
C GLU A 747 -17.19 -7.04 16.77
N ALA A 748 -17.14 -5.78 17.19
CA ALA A 748 -16.81 -4.65 16.33
C ALA A 748 -15.45 -3.99 16.65
N GLY A 749 -14.84 -4.30 17.79
CA GLY A 749 -13.66 -3.57 18.28
C GLY A 749 -14.04 -2.22 18.87
N CYS A 750 -13.22 -1.20 18.61
CA CYS A 750 -13.54 0.19 18.93
C CYS A 750 -14.64 0.72 18.01
N VAL A 751 -15.64 1.35 18.62
CA VAL A 751 -16.86 1.82 17.94
C VAL A 751 -16.94 3.34 17.98
N ALA A 752 -16.69 3.96 19.13
CA ALA A 752 -16.75 5.41 19.30
C ALA A 752 -15.65 5.92 20.23
N ILE A 753 -15.21 7.17 20.03
CA ILE A 753 -14.16 7.82 20.83
C ILE A 753 -14.61 9.23 21.22
N ALA A 754 -14.51 9.53 22.52
CA ALA A 754 -14.62 10.87 23.06
C ALA A 754 -13.22 11.43 23.34
N ALA A 755 -12.77 12.36 22.49
CA ALA A 755 -11.51 13.10 22.67
C ALA A 755 -11.56 14.10 23.85
N ALA A 756 -12.76 14.55 24.23
CA ALA A 756 -12.98 15.39 25.40
C ALA A 756 -14.39 15.11 25.95
N PRO A 757 -14.60 14.02 26.71
CA PRO A 757 -15.92 13.69 27.22
C PRO A 757 -16.40 14.75 28.19
N ASN A 758 -17.67 15.14 28.15
CA ASN A 758 -18.20 16.15 29.09
C ASN A 758 -18.61 15.54 30.44
N TYR A 759 -19.05 14.28 30.41
CA TYR A 759 -19.54 13.51 31.55
C TYR A 759 -19.28 12.02 31.28
N PRO A 760 -19.43 11.13 32.28
CA PRO A 760 -19.00 9.74 32.16
C PRO A 760 -19.64 8.97 31.01
N GLU A 761 -20.91 9.23 30.70
CA GLU A 761 -21.71 8.55 29.68
C GLU A 761 -21.39 9.00 28.23
N ASP A 762 -20.64 10.09 28.06
CA ASP A 762 -20.20 10.59 26.75
C ASP A 762 -19.12 9.66 26.17
N MET A 763 -19.53 8.76 25.28
CA MET A 763 -18.67 7.80 24.59
C MET A 763 -18.10 8.34 23.27
N GLY A 764 -18.58 9.51 22.83
CA GLY A 764 -18.04 10.23 21.69
C GLY A 764 -18.54 9.80 20.32
N ALA A 765 -17.85 10.25 19.28
CA ALA A 765 -18.28 10.08 17.91
C ALA A 765 -17.93 8.68 17.37
N PRO A 766 -18.79 8.07 16.53
CA PRO A 766 -18.52 6.78 15.91
C PRO A 766 -17.34 6.83 14.94
N LEU A 767 -16.60 5.73 14.83
CA LEU A 767 -15.51 5.60 13.86
C LEU A 767 -16.04 5.57 12.41
N PRO A 768 -15.33 6.15 11.43
CA PRO A 768 -15.84 6.38 10.09
C PRO A 768 -16.07 5.13 9.24
N HIS A 769 -15.52 3.98 9.65
CA HIS A 769 -15.66 2.70 8.95
C HIS A 769 -16.94 1.92 9.32
N ILE A 770 -17.70 2.39 10.30
CA ILE A 770 -18.95 1.79 10.75
C ILE A 770 -20.09 2.81 10.69
N ARG A 771 -21.33 2.33 10.66
CA ARG A 771 -22.49 3.17 10.96
C ARG A 771 -23.08 2.74 12.29
N LEU A 772 -23.33 3.72 13.14
CA LEU A 772 -23.92 3.55 14.45
C LEU A 772 -25.35 4.10 14.44
N SER A 773 -26.30 3.34 14.96
CA SER A 773 -27.64 3.85 15.25
C SER A 773 -28.02 3.57 16.70
N ALA A 774 -28.72 4.53 17.32
CA ALA A 774 -29.27 4.46 18.66
C ALA A 774 -30.46 5.43 18.75
N GLY A 775 -30.95 5.70 19.96
CA GLY A 775 -32.03 6.66 20.19
C GLY A 775 -31.65 8.10 19.82
N GLN A 776 -32.62 9.00 19.71
CA GLN A 776 -32.37 10.46 19.57
C GLN A 776 -32.83 11.25 20.79
N SER A 777 -34.05 10.97 21.28
CA SER A 777 -34.58 11.58 22.50
C SER A 777 -34.65 10.56 23.64
N ASP A 778 -35.13 9.35 23.34
CA ASP A 778 -35.23 8.25 24.29
C ASP A 778 -34.18 7.18 23.98
N PRO A 779 -33.56 6.54 24.98
CA PRO A 779 -32.59 5.47 24.76
C PRO A 779 -33.17 4.31 23.93
N ALA A 780 -32.44 3.92 22.89
CA ALA A 780 -32.77 2.78 22.03
C ALA A 780 -31.56 1.84 21.87
N PRO A 781 -31.75 0.61 21.37
CA PRO A 781 -30.65 -0.33 21.12
C PRO A 781 -29.53 0.29 20.29
N VAL A 782 -28.30 0.13 20.76
CA VAL A 782 -27.10 0.55 20.05
C VAL A 782 -26.75 -0.54 19.02
N MET A 783 -27.03 -0.22 17.76
CA MET A 783 -26.80 -1.11 16.62
C MET A 783 -25.61 -0.63 15.81
N ILE A 784 -24.75 -1.57 15.42
CA ILE A 784 -23.57 -1.29 14.59
C ILE A 784 -23.72 -2.01 13.26
N GLU A 785 -23.70 -1.23 12.18
CA GLU A 785 -23.58 -1.73 10.81
C GLU A 785 -22.10 -1.69 10.41
N THR A 786 -21.53 -2.88 10.21
CA THR A 786 -20.21 -3.06 9.60
C THR A 786 -20.37 -3.45 8.13
N ALA A 787 -19.28 -3.56 7.38
CA ALA A 787 -19.34 -4.07 6.00
C ALA A 787 -19.89 -5.50 5.91
N ASP A 788 -19.78 -6.30 6.98
CA ASP A 788 -20.03 -7.75 6.94
C ASP A 788 -21.24 -8.19 7.77
N ALA A 789 -21.65 -7.40 8.75
CA ALA A 789 -22.69 -7.78 9.70
C ALA A 789 -23.37 -6.57 10.35
N MET A 790 -24.62 -6.79 10.75
CA MET A 790 -25.32 -5.98 11.74
C MET A 790 -25.09 -6.59 13.12
N ILE A 791 -24.63 -5.78 14.07
CA ILE A 791 -24.30 -6.20 15.43
C ILE A 791 -25.25 -5.48 16.40
N ASP A 792 -26.01 -6.28 17.16
CA ASP A 792 -26.71 -5.81 18.36
C ASP A 792 -25.74 -5.92 19.54
N THR A 793 -25.40 -4.78 20.13
CA THR A 793 -24.46 -4.71 21.26
C THR A 793 -25.07 -5.18 22.58
N GLY A 794 -26.41 -5.23 22.66
CA GLY A 794 -27.16 -5.41 23.92
C GLY A 794 -27.16 -4.17 24.83
N ASP A 795 -26.56 -3.07 24.36
CA ASP A 795 -26.49 -1.79 25.07
C ASP A 795 -27.55 -0.81 24.52
N LEU A 796 -27.96 0.13 25.37
CA LEU A 796 -28.91 1.20 25.06
C LEU A 796 -28.19 2.54 25.09
N GLY A 797 -28.56 3.44 24.18
CA GLY A 797 -27.97 4.77 24.12
C GLY A 797 -28.76 5.75 23.26
N VAL A 798 -28.26 6.97 23.23
CA VAL A 798 -28.78 8.10 22.45
C VAL A 798 -27.64 8.72 21.65
N ILE A 799 -27.89 9.11 20.40
CA ILE A 799 -26.99 9.96 19.63
C ILE A 799 -27.41 11.41 19.87
N ASP A 800 -26.53 12.21 20.50
CA ASP A 800 -26.80 13.60 20.81
C ASP A 800 -26.67 14.52 19.57
N ALA A 801 -26.95 15.81 19.74
CA ALA A 801 -26.86 16.80 18.66
C ALA A 801 -25.45 16.99 18.07
N ARG A 802 -24.40 16.52 18.74
CA ARG A 802 -23.01 16.53 18.26
C ARG A 802 -22.68 15.25 17.47
N GLY A 803 -23.61 14.29 17.42
CA GLY A 803 -23.37 12.97 16.86
C GLY A 803 -22.63 12.03 17.81
N HIS A 804 -22.53 12.36 19.10
CA HIS A 804 -21.87 11.51 20.08
C HIS A 804 -22.83 10.44 20.59
N LEU A 805 -22.32 9.23 20.80
CA LEU A 805 -23.02 8.20 21.55
C LEU A 805 -23.00 8.53 23.04
N ILE A 806 -24.19 8.67 23.62
CA ILE A 806 -24.42 8.78 25.05
C ILE A 806 -24.95 7.44 25.54
N PHE A 807 -24.15 6.77 26.38
CA PHE A 807 -24.51 5.46 26.92
C PHE A 807 -25.60 5.58 27.99
N ALA A 808 -26.66 4.78 27.88
CA ALA A 808 -27.77 4.81 28.83
C ALA A 808 -27.81 3.59 29.76
N GLY A 809 -27.31 2.43 29.32
CA GLY A 809 -27.31 1.21 30.12
C GLY A 809 -27.33 -0.06 29.28
N ARG A 810 -27.28 -1.22 29.93
CA ARG A 810 -27.48 -2.51 29.25
C ARG A 810 -28.95 -2.87 29.23
N ALA A 811 -29.49 -3.28 28.08
CA ALA A 811 -30.89 -3.65 27.95
C ALA A 811 -31.29 -4.76 28.95
N ALA A 812 -30.38 -5.69 29.22
CA ALA A 812 -30.57 -6.81 30.14
C ALA A 812 -30.51 -6.45 31.65
N GLU A 813 -30.11 -5.22 31.98
CA GLU A 813 -29.95 -4.71 33.35
C GLU A 813 -30.98 -3.63 33.73
N VAL A 814 -31.80 -3.18 32.78
CA VAL A 814 -32.90 -2.23 33.04
C VAL A 814 -33.88 -2.84 34.05
N ILE A 815 -34.24 -2.06 35.06
CA ILE A 815 -35.19 -2.47 36.09
C ILE A 815 -36.59 -2.05 35.63
N ASP A 816 -37.47 -3.02 35.43
CA ASP A 816 -38.86 -2.75 35.04
C ASP A 816 -39.72 -2.51 36.29
N VAL A 817 -40.04 -1.23 36.54
CA VAL A 817 -40.91 -0.82 37.65
C VAL A 817 -42.28 -0.46 37.11
N ALA A 818 -43.16 -1.45 37.05
CA ALA A 818 -44.54 -1.32 36.56
C ALA A 818 -44.65 -0.78 35.11
N GLY A 819 -43.83 -1.29 34.20
CA GLY A 819 -43.80 -0.91 32.78
C GLY A 819 -42.94 0.33 32.48
N ILE A 820 -42.19 0.82 33.47
CA ILE A 820 -41.33 1.99 33.35
C ILE A 820 -39.88 1.53 33.53
N ASN A 821 -39.05 1.84 32.54
CA ASN A 821 -37.63 1.56 32.57
C ASN A 821 -36.93 2.45 33.59
N VAL A 822 -36.38 1.82 34.63
CA VAL A 822 -35.50 2.46 35.60
C VAL A 822 -34.08 1.99 35.34
N TYR A 823 -33.18 2.95 35.08
CA TYR A 823 -31.79 2.66 34.76
C TYR A 823 -30.95 2.63 36.05
N PRO A 824 -30.29 1.50 36.38
CA PRO A 824 -29.48 1.39 37.60
C PRO A 824 -28.41 2.48 37.74
N ALA A 825 -27.83 2.93 36.62
CA ALA A 825 -26.79 3.96 36.61
C ALA A 825 -27.28 5.31 37.18
N GLU A 826 -28.54 5.69 36.96
CA GLU A 826 -29.10 6.92 37.52
C GLU A 826 -29.15 6.88 39.05
N ILE A 827 -29.51 5.72 39.60
CA ILE A 827 -29.55 5.47 41.04
C ILE A 827 -28.14 5.49 41.63
N GLU A 828 -27.19 4.86 40.95
CA GLU A 828 -25.78 4.82 41.35
C GLU A 828 -25.16 6.20 41.34
N THR A 829 -25.38 7.00 40.30
CA THR A 829 -24.90 8.38 40.22
C THR A 829 -25.49 9.23 41.33
N ALA A 830 -26.80 9.10 41.61
CA ALA A 830 -27.43 9.78 42.73
C ALA A 830 -26.82 9.35 44.08
N ALA A 831 -26.57 8.05 44.28
CA ALA A 831 -25.94 7.52 45.48
C ALA A 831 -24.49 8.01 45.64
N MET A 832 -23.66 7.88 44.60
CA MET A 832 -22.24 8.23 44.60
C MET A 832 -21.98 9.73 44.81
N SER A 833 -22.99 10.59 44.64
CA SER A 833 -22.92 12.01 45.03
C SER A 833 -23.10 12.26 46.54
N CYS A 834 -23.40 11.22 47.34
CA CYS A 834 -23.53 11.31 48.79
C CYS A 834 -22.16 11.28 49.47
N THR A 835 -21.91 12.23 50.38
CA THR A 835 -20.63 12.30 51.10
C THR A 835 -20.45 11.07 52.00
N GLY A 836 -19.28 10.44 51.97
CA GLY A 836 -18.98 9.24 52.77
C GLY A 836 -19.28 7.91 52.08
N LEU A 837 -19.84 7.92 50.86
CA LEU A 837 -19.96 6.74 50.02
C LEU A 837 -18.65 6.48 49.25
N ARG A 838 -18.19 5.22 49.20
CA ARG A 838 -16.99 4.82 48.44
C ARG A 838 -17.33 4.08 47.16
N ASP A 839 -18.38 3.26 47.18
CA ASP A 839 -18.81 2.44 46.04
C ASP A 839 -20.30 2.08 46.18
N ALA A 840 -21.01 1.90 45.06
CA ALA A 840 -22.44 1.59 45.04
C ALA A 840 -22.86 0.85 43.78
N VAL A 841 -23.78 -0.11 43.92
CA VAL A 841 -24.38 -0.86 42.81
C VAL A 841 -25.88 -1.06 43.02
N ALA A 842 -26.67 -0.59 42.06
CA ALA A 842 -28.11 -0.80 42.02
C ALA A 842 -28.48 -2.12 41.32
N PHE A 843 -29.55 -2.79 41.71
CA PHE A 843 -29.99 -4.02 41.04
C PHE A 843 -31.49 -4.23 41.20
N ALA A 844 -32.07 -5.04 40.32
CA ALA A 844 -33.48 -5.40 40.41
C ALA A 844 -33.70 -6.43 41.53
N ILE A 845 -34.73 -6.22 42.34
CA ILE A 845 -35.32 -7.23 43.21
C ILE A 845 -36.76 -7.52 42.76
N PRO A 846 -37.25 -8.77 42.89
CA PRO A 846 -38.64 -9.09 42.55
C PRO A 846 -39.62 -8.30 43.41
N ASP A 847 -40.68 -7.76 42.80
CA ASP A 847 -41.78 -7.09 43.50
C ASP A 847 -43.14 -7.57 42.96
N PRO A 848 -44.03 -8.12 43.80
CA PRO A 848 -45.31 -8.66 43.35
C PRO A 848 -46.26 -7.63 42.71
N ALA A 849 -46.10 -6.34 43.02
CA ALA A 849 -46.99 -5.28 42.53
C ALA A 849 -46.42 -4.52 41.32
N ALA A 850 -45.10 -4.47 41.18
CA ALA A 850 -44.40 -3.69 40.16
C ALA A 850 -43.52 -4.52 39.21
N THR A 851 -43.61 -5.86 39.25
CA THR A 851 -42.68 -6.82 38.62
C THR A 851 -41.29 -6.79 39.26
N GLN A 852 -40.62 -5.64 39.25
CA GLN A 852 -39.36 -5.41 39.94
C GLN A 852 -39.38 -4.08 40.71
N ARG A 853 -38.47 -3.96 41.68
CA ARG A 853 -38.07 -2.67 42.27
C ARG A 853 -36.55 -2.56 42.35
N PRO A 854 -36.00 -1.34 42.42
CA PRO A 854 -34.57 -1.16 42.64
C PRO A 854 -34.16 -1.50 44.06
N ALA A 855 -32.98 -2.07 44.24
CA ALA A 855 -32.23 -2.15 45.48
C ALA A 855 -30.83 -1.58 45.26
N LEU A 856 -30.14 -1.16 46.32
CA LEU A 856 -28.79 -0.59 46.25
C LEU A 856 -27.88 -1.26 47.28
N ALA A 857 -26.82 -1.93 46.81
CA ALA A 857 -25.71 -2.34 47.66
C ALA A 857 -24.64 -1.25 47.66
N TYR A 858 -24.10 -0.90 48.82
CA TYR A 858 -23.12 0.18 48.94
C TYR A 858 -22.02 -0.11 49.95
N ALA A 859 -20.85 0.50 49.75
CA ALA A 859 -19.73 0.49 50.69
C ALA A 859 -19.33 1.93 51.03
N GLY A 860 -19.21 2.23 52.32
CA GLY A 860 -18.94 3.59 52.80
C GLY A 860 -19.17 3.74 54.29
N GLU A 861 -18.99 4.96 54.81
CA GLU A 861 -19.21 5.32 56.21
C GLU A 861 -20.58 5.94 56.48
N VAL A 862 -21.29 6.37 55.43
CA VAL A 862 -22.63 6.95 55.52
C VAL A 862 -23.65 5.97 56.12
N SER A 863 -24.57 6.50 56.92
CA SER A 863 -25.69 5.70 57.46
C SER A 863 -26.78 5.49 56.42
N GLU A 864 -27.58 4.43 56.60
CA GLU A 864 -28.69 4.12 55.69
C GLU A 864 -29.72 5.25 55.62
N ALA A 865 -30.03 5.90 56.75
CA ALA A 865 -30.98 7.00 56.82
C ALA A 865 -30.51 8.26 56.08
N GLU A 866 -29.22 8.59 56.17
CA GLU A 866 -28.62 9.71 55.44
C GLU A 866 -28.61 9.45 53.93
N LEU A 867 -28.24 8.23 53.52
CA LEU A 867 -28.22 7.84 52.12
C LEU A 867 -29.64 7.84 51.53
N ASP A 868 -30.62 7.29 52.24
CA ASP A 868 -32.02 7.27 51.81
C ASP A 868 -32.60 8.69 51.66
N ALA A 869 -32.35 9.59 52.63
CA ALA A 869 -32.75 10.99 52.53
C ALA A 869 -32.09 11.70 51.33
N HIS A 870 -30.80 11.42 51.08
CA HIS A 870 -30.06 11.98 49.95
C HIS A 870 -30.62 11.50 48.59
N LEU A 871 -30.99 10.23 48.50
CA LEU A 871 -31.61 9.64 47.31
C LEU A 871 -33.04 10.15 47.09
N ALA A 872 -33.84 10.26 48.16
CA ALA A 872 -35.21 10.76 48.09
C ALA A 872 -35.30 12.21 47.58
N ALA A 873 -34.26 13.02 47.81
CA ALA A 873 -34.18 14.38 47.31
C ALA A 873 -33.84 14.48 45.80
N ARG A 874 -33.38 13.39 45.16
CA ARG A 874 -32.82 13.40 43.79
C ARG A 874 -33.51 12.43 42.83
N LEU A 875 -34.09 11.36 43.34
CA LEU A 875 -34.72 10.31 42.55
C LEU A 875 -36.24 10.39 42.65
N SER A 876 -36.93 10.05 41.57
CA SER A 876 -38.38 9.88 41.61
C SER A 876 -38.78 8.70 42.52
N PRO A 877 -40.03 8.64 43.00
CA PRO A 877 -40.50 7.52 43.84
C PRO A 877 -40.31 6.13 43.23
N ARG A 878 -40.26 6.02 41.90
CA ARG A 878 -40.07 4.75 41.18
C ARG A 878 -38.59 4.36 41.02
N GLN A 879 -37.68 5.33 41.04
CA GLN A 879 -36.22 5.11 41.01
C GLN A 879 -35.63 4.87 42.41
N ARG A 880 -36.32 5.31 43.46
CA ARG A 880 -35.82 5.16 44.84
C ARG A 880 -35.65 3.68 45.20
N PRO A 881 -34.47 3.25 45.66
CA PRO A 881 -34.26 1.87 46.09
C PRO A 881 -35.21 1.48 47.23
N ALA A 882 -35.85 0.32 47.09
CA ALA A 882 -36.68 -0.29 48.11
C ALA A 882 -35.87 -0.96 49.22
N ARG A 883 -34.59 -1.28 48.96
CA ARG A 883 -33.65 -1.84 49.95
C ARG A 883 -32.28 -1.20 49.78
N LEU A 884 -31.65 -0.84 50.90
CA LEU A 884 -30.27 -0.39 50.99
C LEU A 884 -29.45 -1.45 51.75
N ILE A 885 -28.35 -1.91 51.18
CA ILE A 885 -27.54 -3.01 51.75
C ILE A 885 -26.09 -2.54 51.89
N ARG A 886 -25.63 -2.36 53.14
CA ARG A 886 -24.24 -1.96 53.41
C ARG A 886 -23.30 -3.17 53.40
N LEU A 887 -22.23 -3.09 52.62
CA LEU A 887 -21.16 -4.09 52.52
C LEU A 887 -19.80 -3.48 52.89
N ALA A 888 -18.86 -4.31 53.34
CA ALA A 888 -17.49 -3.87 53.61
C ALA A 888 -16.77 -3.43 52.32
N ALA A 889 -16.96 -4.21 51.25
CA ALA A 889 -16.52 -3.93 49.88
C ALA A 889 -17.45 -4.64 48.89
N LEU A 890 -17.60 -4.08 47.69
CA LEU A 890 -18.40 -4.69 46.63
C LEU A 890 -17.56 -5.74 45.85
N PRO A 891 -18.12 -6.91 45.50
CA PRO A 891 -17.39 -7.97 44.81
C PRO A 891 -17.19 -7.63 43.32
N ARG A 892 -16.00 -7.12 42.98
CA ARG A 892 -15.58 -6.83 41.60
C ARG A 892 -14.69 -7.95 41.06
N GLY A 893 -14.89 -8.34 39.80
CA GLY A 893 -13.99 -9.25 39.08
C GLY A 893 -12.64 -8.61 38.74
N ALA A 894 -11.70 -9.39 38.19
CA ALA A 894 -10.36 -8.92 37.80
C ALA A 894 -10.38 -7.76 36.76
N ASN A 895 -11.45 -7.64 35.99
CA ASN A 895 -11.69 -6.54 35.05
C ASN A 895 -12.45 -5.33 35.67
N GLY A 896 -12.66 -5.34 36.99
CA GLY A 896 -13.37 -4.29 37.72
C GLY A 896 -14.91 -4.32 37.62
N LYS A 897 -15.48 -5.23 36.83
CA LYS A 897 -16.94 -5.34 36.63
C LYS A 897 -17.63 -6.07 37.78
N ILE A 898 -18.91 -5.77 37.98
CA ILE A 898 -19.79 -6.43 38.96
C ILE A 898 -20.87 -7.17 38.18
N ALA A 899 -21.01 -8.47 38.43
CA ALA A 899 -22.11 -9.26 37.89
C ALA A 899 -23.38 -8.98 38.73
N ARG A 900 -24.19 -8.00 38.31
CA ARG A 900 -25.37 -7.54 39.07
C ARG A 900 -26.36 -8.65 39.42
N ARG A 901 -26.54 -9.64 38.53
CA ARG A 901 -27.44 -10.78 38.76
C ARG A 901 -26.92 -11.71 39.84
N ASP A 902 -25.63 -12.03 39.81
CA ASP A 902 -25.02 -12.90 40.82
C ASP A 902 -24.99 -12.20 42.17
N LEU A 903 -24.71 -10.89 42.18
CA LEU A 903 -24.80 -10.07 43.38
C LEU A 903 -26.23 -10.07 43.96
N ALA A 904 -27.24 -9.86 43.11
CA ALA A 904 -28.64 -9.89 43.51
C ALA A 904 -29.03 -11.26 44.07
N ALA A 905 -28.67 -12.36 43.40
CA ALA A 905 -28.95 -13.71 43.85
C ALA A 905 -28.32 -13.99 45.23
N ASN A 906 -27.03 -13.71 45.39
CA ASN A 906 -26.30 -13.94 46.64
C ASN A 906 -26.84 -13.10 47.81
N LEU A 907 -27.16 -11.82 47.57
CA LEU A 907 -27.69 -10.92 48.61
C LEU A 907 -29.16 -11.19 48.95
N LEU A 908 -29.94 -11.73 48.02
CA LEU A 908 -31.32 -12.12 48.26
C LEU A 908 -31.42 -13.46 48.98
N GLU A 909 -30.52 -14.42 48.72
CA GLU A 909 -30.43 -15.69 49.46
C GLU A 909 -29.93 -15.48 50.90
N ALA A 910 -28.95 -14.60 51.12
CA ALA A 910 -28.41 -14.32 52.46
C ALA A 910 -29.36 -13.51 53.37
N ALA A 911 -30.48 -13.01 52.83
CA ALA A 911 -31.48 -12.22 53.54
C ALA A 911 -32.80 -12.96 53.80
N GLN A 912 -32.87 -14.24 53.43
CA GLN A 912 -33.90 -15.21 53.85
C GLN A 912 -33.34 -16.04 55.02
#